data_AF-A0A9X2MP73-F1
#
_entry.id   AF-A0A9X2MP73-F1
#
_cell.length_a   1.000
_cell.length_b   1.000
_cell.length_c   1.000
_cell.angle_alpha   90.00
_cell.angle_beta   90.00
_cell.angle_gamma   90.00
#
_symmetry.space_group_name_H-M   'P 1'
#
loop_
_entity.id
_entity.type
_entity.pdbx_description
1 polymer ?
#
loop_
_entity_poly.entity_id
_entity_poly.type
_entity_poly.pdbx_seq_one_letter_code
_entity_poly.pdbx_strand_id
1 'polypeptide(L)'
;MQSYSEMQAPQQGWGQQFGRYFADGVVVENHSIGGRSSKSFMVDGRLDTVLREIKPGDFFFISFGHNDASAGIPERYASPADYKTYLARYVNGARQRGATPVLLTPVGRRDFNLVTQEFNVSFPDYVAAAKEVAAELEVALIDLSQLSIAHYNKVGLAATEDIFLYAYPGEYPKYPNGVNDNTHFSGTGARVIAGLVAGAVKEMGLTLSPFVIDPDIGEPEPEPESQLYEENFEGDPTAAQYAMVNATGIAGTMTGTVVEQNGNKLLNVVGSGSGHRAKVFRIFDAIGGDIVNVNFDWHTGNNISFPTEGHLSLQDANENLILTLYTTSVSNSTIGYLAGHYAPDYGTGTTAIPGGQATTIAKNQWVNVDATINFAEKTIDLTLTSLADESITQTIEDIPMSAGTAYADNVRAMRFLGTRKGGGGTLNWTTQIDNVRIEGTTLPPEAADQTALVALRDEAKALDLTGYTEQSKAVLNKAIAAADAIIGTEATQAQIDHAFNMLTVAKASLTSEPVGDISTYRFDFGSGSAAEGYTKVDAKRAYVEGNGYGFADTSLTVDENRETGNALTEDFTRVNGTSFLVEMEPANYRVTMTIGDSQEATNAGVVTEQMTKVPNSTVPSGEFKEISYDIALIDGVFNFEFSGNTPKINALKLERLPDNGAGDKPVIYLASDSTVANYAEGYRPQAGWGETLDDYFDLEQVSIDNRAVGGLSSKTFLVGGYLNDILLGIKEGDYLFMQWSHNDSTPSRPERYLTPEQFKAYLKDYINGAKQRGATPVLVTPVNRRDFTDETLNKSFPEYVQAMKETAQETGTLLVDLNQASWEYFQELGPEGTKDIFMWVDGKEDNTHLQMNGAIKVSEMVARLVKQLNIPLSAFVTVEDTEVPPGEHWAAASVTGPANAYAGQSVELEVGVSQVWQGFTAMDIIVQYDPAKLEFATAVDENGGAVLAENAIAPGRDNLHVVASAIKPAEGQIRVILISAGEDHAVSAGSDLFVLRGKVKADAPLGNVSTSVTKFDVSRDGLAGIANIAQAYHSITIGQVPVESDKSALEKAIASAQAQLAKAAEGDVIGKYEVGSKAELQAAIDAAITVRGNHYATQAQVDAATGALNAAVQQFLSRFISLVDGQTQITIRDLSIIAKYFGITKDDPKWSEIAKADIIGDGEIDIRVLAAVARMILTDWSAQ
;
A
#
# COMPACT_ATOMS: atom_id res chain seq x y z
N MET A 1 -18.82 -0.44 4.15
CA MET A 1 -19.62 -0.36 5.39
C MET A 1 -18.90 0.32 6.56
N GLN A 2 -17.57 0.21 6.70
CA GLN A 2 -16.83 0.65 7.90
C GLN A 2 -17.13 2.10 8.33
N SER A 3 -17.13 2.36 9.65
CA SER A 3 -17.06 3.71 10.21
C SER A 3 -15.62 4.24 10.22
N TYR A 4 -15.42 5.44 9.68
CA TYR A 4 -14.12 6.11 9.63
C TYR A 4 -14.10 7.36 10.51
N SER A 5 -12.90 7.75 10.97
CA SER A 5 -12.69 9.00 11.71
C SER A 5 -12.50 10.19 10.75
N GLU A 6 -12.63 11.41 11.27
CA GLU A 6 -12.45 12.65 10.49
C GLU A 6 -11.07 12.75 9.80
N MET A 7 -10.02 12.14 10.36
CA MET A 7 -8.70 12.07 9.72
C MET A 7 -8.70 11.31 8.37
N GLN A 8 -9.76 10.56 8.08
CA GLN A 8 -9.91 9.81 6.83
C GLN A 8 -10.76 10.56 5.79
N ALA A 9 -11.25 11.76 6.11
CA ALA A 9 -12.11 12.56 5.23
C ALA A 9 -11.51 12.73 3.81
N PRO A 10 -12.36 12.66 2.75
CA PRO A 10 -13.82 12.57 2.80
C PRO A 10 -14.36 11.13 2.95
N GLN A 11 -13.49 10.12 3.09
CA GLN A 11 -13.89 8.72 3.05
C GLN A 11 -14.81 8.31 4.21
N GLN A 12 -15.98 7.75 3.89
CA GLN A 12 -16.91 7.16 4.85
C GLN A 12 -17.51 5.84 4.34
N GLY A 13 -18.07 5.03 5.24
CA GLY A 13 -18.79 3.82 4.85
C GLY A 13 -20.27 3.94 5.19
N TRP A 14 -21.14 3.42 4.34
CA TRP A 14 -22.60 3.56 4.51
C TRP A 14 -23.15 3.03 5.85
N GLY A 15 -22.51 2.03 6.46
CA GLY A 15 -22.90 1.53 7.79
C GLY A 15 -22.74 2.57 8.90
N GLN A 16 -21.84 3.54 8.72
CA GLN A 16 -21.67 4.70 9.61
C GLN A 16 -22.90 5.63 9.56
N GLN A 17 -23.61 5.64 8.43
CA GLN A 17 -24.73 6.52 8.18
C GLN A 17 -26.09 5.85 8.34
N PHE A 18 -26.14 4.52 8.40
CA PHE A 18 -27.38 3.76 8.41
C PHE A 18 -28.34 4.10 9.57
N GLY A 19 -27.80 4.39 10.77
CA GLY A 19 -28.61 4.74 11.94
C GLY A 19 -29.46 6.02 11.79
N ARG A 20 -29.08 6.92 10.89
CA ARG A 20 -29.78 8.21 10.67
C ARG A 20 -31.22 8.04 10.15
N TYR A 21 -31.52 6.90 9.53
CA TYR A 21 -32.80 6.64 8.87
C TYR A 21 -33.78 5.86 9.75
N PHE A 22 -33.56 5.81 11.07
CA PHE A 22 -34.44 5.15 12.01
C PHE A 22 -34.92 6.10 13.11
N ALA A 23 -36.18 5.94 13.52
CA ALA A 23 -36.78 6.69 14.62
C ALA A 23 -36.21 6.27 15.97
N ASP A 24 -36.42 7.14 16.97
CA ASP A 24 -36.03 6.88 18.37
C ASP A 24 -36.53 5.51 18.83
N GLY A 25 -35.60 4.66 19.29
CA GLY A 25 -35.88 3.29 19.72
C GLY A 25 -35.14 2.20 18.95
N VAL A 26 -34.44 2.53 17.86
CA VAL A 26 -33.53 1.63 17.14
C VAL A 26 -32.08 1.99 17.45
N VAL A 27 -31.25 0.99 17.75
CA VAL A 27 -29.80 1.16 17.93
C VAL A 27 -29.08 0.44 16.78
N VAL A 28 -28.17 1.14 16.11
CA VAL A 28 -27.37 0.58 15.01
C VAL A 28 -25.92 0.41 15.47
N GLU A 29 -25.47 -0.83 15.57
CA GLU A 29 -24.09 -1.20 15.92
C GLU A 29 -23.31 -1.64 14.68
N ASN A 30 -22.45 -0.75 14.17
CA ASN A 30 -21.66 -1.01 12.96
C ASN A 30 -20.35 -1.72 13.26
N HIS A 31 -20.35 -3.06 13.21
CA HIS A 31 -19.14 -3.87 13.42
C HIS A 31 -18.28 -4.07 12.16
N SER A 32 -18.62 -3.41 11.05
CA SER A 32 -17.92 -3.61 9.78
C SER A 32 -16.52 -2.98 9.79
N ILE A 33 -15.60 -3.59 9.04
CA ILE A 33 -14.22 -3.14 8.93
C ILE A 33 -13.72 -3.31 7.49
N GLY A 34 -12.98 -2.32 7.02
CA GLY A 34 -12.41 -2.24 5.69
C GLY A 34 -11.40 -3.35 5.43
N GLY A 35 -11.36 -3.77 4.17
CA GLY A 35 -10.50 -4.86 3.73
C GLY A 35 -10.86 -6.25 4.27
N ARG A 36 -12.04 -6.46 4.84
CA ARG A 36 -12.49 -7.80 5.26
C ARG A 36 -13.48 -8.39 4.26
N SER A 37 -13.39 -9.71 4.08
CA SER A 37 -14.35 -10.53 3.35
C SER A 37 -15.24 -11.31 4.32
N SER A 38 -16.25 -12.04 3.80
CA SER A 38 -17.05 -12.97 4.60
C SER A 38 -16.21 -14.05 5.28
N LYS A 39 -15.10 -14.44 4.64
CA LYS A 39 -14.11 -15.36 5.22
C LYS A 39 -13.30 -14.69 6.32
N SER A 40 -12.59 -13.62 6.00
CA SER A 40 -11.60 -13.03 6.90
C SER A 40 -12.27 -12.40 8.12
N PHE A 41 -13.47 -11.83 7.98
CA PHE A 41 -14.22 -11.29 9.11
C PHE A 41 -14.61 -12.38 10.13
N MET A 42 -14.95 -13.57 9.65
CA MET A 42 -15.21 -14.72 10.51
C MET A 42 -13.90 -15.25 11.13
N VAL A 43 -12.83 -15.40 10.34
CA VAL A 43 -11.53 -15.90 10.82
C VAL A 43 -10.93 -14.98 11.89
N ASP A 44 -11.07 -13.66 11.74
CA ASP A 44 -10.64 -12.66 12.72
C ASP A 44 -11.48 -12.67 14.02
N GLY A 45 -12.45 -13.59 14.17
CA GLY A 45 -13.34 -13.69 15.32
C GLY A 45 -14.36 -12.57 15.43
N ARG A 46 -14.53 -11.74 14.38
CA ARG A 46 -15.45 -10.59 14.42
C ARG A 46 -16.90 -11.03 14.29
N LEU A 47 -17.16 -12.10 13.54
CA LEU A 47 -18.49 -12.73 13.54
C LEU A 47 -18.87 -13.16 14.96
N ASP A 48 -17.95 -13.79 15.70
CA ASP A 48 -18.21 -14.21 17.08
C ASP A 48 -18.50 -13.03 18.02
N THR A 49 -17.88 -11.87 17.78
CA THR A 49 -18.21 -10.64 18.52
C THR A 49 -19.65 -10.23 18.32
N VAL A 50 -20.11 -10.15 17.07
CA VAL A 50 -21.52 -9.83 16.78
C VAL A 50 -22.45 -10.89 17.35
N LEU A 51 -22.13 -12.16 17.12
CA LEU A 51 -22.92 -13.29 17.60
C LEU A 51 -22.99 -13.37 19.13
N ARG A 52 -22.06 -12.79 19.90
CA ARG A 52 -22.17 -12.75 21.36
C ARG A 52 -23.20 -11.73 21.87
N GLU A 53 -23.56 -10.75 21.04
CA GLU A 53 -24.35 -9.59 21.46
C GLU A 53 -25.77 -9.60 20.89
N ILE A 54 -25.95 -10.15 19.68
CA ILE A 54 -27.27 -10.24 19.07
C ILE A 54 -28.20 -11.18 19.86
N LYS A 55 -29.47 -10.80 19.95
CA LYS A 55 -30.51 -11.51 20.71
C LYS A 55 -31.85 -11.50 19.98
N PRO A 56 -32.89 -12.20 20.48
CA PRO A 56 -34.21 -12.19 19.87
C PRO A 56 -34.76 -10.77 19.69
N GLY A 57 -35.20 -10.45 18.48
CA GLY A 57 -35.70 -9.13 18.09
C GLY A 57 -34.68 -8.24 17.38
N ASP A 58 -33.39 -8.57 17.41
CA ASP A 58 -32.35 -7.84 16.67
C ASP A 58 -32.34 -8.24 15.18
N PHE A 59 -31.81 -7.35 14.33
CA PHE A 59 -31.61 -7.59 12.90
C PHE A 59 -30.11 -7.64 12.59
N PHE A 60 -29.68 -8.59 11.75
CA PHE A 60 -28.28 -8.71 11.34
C PHE A 60 -28.12 -8.52 9.82
N PHE A 61 -27.70 -7.32 9.42
CA PHE A 61 -27.44 -6.95 8.03
C PHE A 61 -26.04 -7.41 7.59
N ILE A 62 -25.97 -8.22 6.53
CA ILE A 62 -24.75 -8.90 6.09
C ILE A 62 -24.47 -8.50 4.64
N SER A 63 -23.41 -7.72 4.42
CA SER A 63 -22.98 -7.29 3.08
C SER A 63 -21.49 -7.57 2.89
N PHE A 64 -21.18 -8.44 1.94
CA PHE A 64 -19.83 -8.87 1.58
C PHE A 64 -19.76 -9.13 0.08
N GLY A 65 -18.58 -9.37 -0.48
CA GLY A 65 -18.39 -9.71 -1.89
C GLY A 65 -17.22 -9.02 -2.57
N HIS A 66 -16.92 -7.76 -2.21
CA HIS A 66 -15.82 -7.00 -2.84
C HIS A 66 -14.46 -7.63 -2.53
N ASN A 67 -14.19 -7.86 -1.24
CA ASN A 67 -12.96 -8.47 -0.78
C ASN A 67 -12.99 -10.00 -0.92
N ASP A 68 -14.18 -10.60 -0.97
CA ASP A 68 -14.39 -12.02 -1.25
C ASP A 68 -13.99 -12.38 -2.67
N ALA A 69 -14.23 -11.46 -3.61
CA ALA A 69 -13.83 -11.56 -5.01
C ALA A 69 -12.33 -11.32 -5.26
N SER A 70 -11.56 -10.97 -4.23
CA SER A 70 -10.12 -10.76 -4.35
C SER A 70 -9.40 -12.11 -4.42
N ALA A 71 -9.52 -12.83 -5.55
CA ALA A 71 -8.91 -14.14 -5.86
C ALA A 71 -7.42 -14.21 -5.53
N GLY A 72 -6.80 -13.05 -5.66
CA GLY A 72 -5.60 -12.71 -4.94
C GLY A 72 -5.64 -13.10 -3.47
N ILE A 73 -6.04 -12.20 -2.58
CA ILE A 73 -5.62 -12.18 -1.17
C ILE A 73 -6.19 -13.41 -0.44
N PRO A 74 -5.45 -14.51 -0.21
CA PRO A 74 -6.04 -15.80 0.16
C PRO A 74 -6.78 -15.76 1.50
N GLU A 75 -6.34 -14.89 2.40
CA GLU A 75 -6.98 -14.68 3.70
C GLU A 75 -8.37 -14.05 3.53
N ARG A 76 -8.59 -13.27 2.46
CA ARG A 76 -9.85 -12.62 2.11
C ARG A 76 -10.64 -13.41 1.06
N TYR A 77 -9.98 -14.04 0.10
CA TYR A 77 -10.63 -14.71 -1.00
C TYR A 77 -11.60 -15.78 -0.52
N ALA A 78 -12.82 -15.71 -1.03
CA ALA A 78 -13.79 -16.78 -0.96
C ALA A 78 -14.29 -16.98 -2.39
N SER A 79 -14.08 -18.17 -2.95
CA SER A 79 -14.71 -18.53 -4.23
C SER A 79 -16.23 -18.31 -4.14
N PRO A 80 -16.97 -18.11 -5.24
CA PRO A 80 -18.42 -17.98 -5.15
C PRO A 80 -19.09 -19.12 -4.36
N ALA A 81 -18.55 -20.35 -4.42
CA ALA A 81 -19.03 -21.47 -3.60
C ALA A 81 -18.71 -21.32 -2.10
N ASP A 82 -17.48 -20.93 -1.75
CA ASP A 82 -17.10 -20.71 -0.36
C ASP A 82 -17.80 -19.49 0.24
N TYR A 83 -17.97 -18.43 -0.55
CA TYR A 83 -18.74 -17.25 -0.20
C TYR A 83 -20.17 -17.62 0.20
N LYS A 84 -20.85 -18.50 -0.56
CA LYS A 84 -22.15 -19.03 -0.18
C LYS A 84 -22.11 -19.75 1.16
N THR A 85 -21.08 -20.57 1.37
CA THR A 85 -20.86 -21.29 2.63
C THR A 85 -20.66 -20.33 3.81
N TYR A 86 -19.89 -19.26 3.64
CA TYR A 86 -19.68 -18.25 4.67
C TYR A 86 -20.96 -17.47 4.94
N LEU A 87 -21.66 -16.95 3.93
CA LEU A 87 -22.95 -16.27 4.12
C LEU A 87 -23.95 -17.14 4.88
N ALA A 88 -24.02 -18.43 4.56
CA ALA A 88 -24.87 -19.38 5.29
C ALA A 88 -24.52 -19.47 6.78
N ARG A 89 -23.23 -19.39 7.15
CA ARG A 89 -22.81 -19.37 8.56
C ARG A 89 -23.28 -18.12 9.29
N TYR A 90 -23.24 -16.95 8.64
CA TYR A 90 -23.72 -15.70 9.23
C TYR A 90 -25.23 -15.77 9.47
N VAL A 91 -25.99 -16.20 8.46
CA VAL A 91 -27.45 -16.37 8.52
C VAL A 91 -27.84 -17.36 9.63
N ASN A 92 -27.21 -18.54 9.65
CA ASN A 92 -27.51 -19.56 10.65
C ASN A 92 -27.10 -19.14 12.06
N GLY A 93 -25.95 -18.48 12.21
CA GLY A 93 -25.48 -17.96 13.49
C GLY A 93 -26.46 -16.96 14.11
N ALA A 94 -27.02 -16.07 13.29
CA ALA A 94 -28.04 -15.11 13.72
C ALA A 94 -29.34 -15.80 14.16
N ARG A 95 -29.85 -16.71 13.32
CA ARG A 95 -31.08 -17.48 13.63
C ARG A 95 -30.96 -18.27 14.93
N GLN A 96 -29.81 -18.90 15.17
CA GLN A 96 -29.55 -19.64 16.41
C GLN A 96 -29.66 -18.77 17.67
N ARG A 97 -29.48 -17.46 17.54
CA ARG A 97 -29.60 -16.47 18.63
C ARG A 97 -30.93 -15.71 18.62
N GLY A 98 -31.84 -16.09 17.73
CA GLY A 98 -33.15 -15.48 17.58
C GLY A 98 -33.16 -14.13 16.83
N ALA A 99 -32.02 -13.69 16.30
CA ALA A 99 -31.94 -12.49 15.47
C ALA A 99 -32.40 -12.77 14.03
N THR A 100 -32.89 -11.74 13.34
CA THR A 100 -33.37 -11.82 11.96
C THR A 100 -32.25 -11.41 10.99
N PRO A 101 -31.66 -12.35 10.22
CA PRO A 101 -30.65 -11.99 9.22
C PRO A 101 -31.27 -11.30 8.01
N VAL A 102 -30.53 -10.37 7.41
CA VAL A 102 -30.84 -9.72 6.13
C VAL A 102 -29.58 -9.72 5.28
N LEU A 103 -29.62 -10.36 4.11
CA LEU A 103 -28.50 -10.37 3.17
C LEU A 103 -28.57 -9.17 2.25
N LEU A 104 -27.40 -8.65 1.85
CA LEU A 104 -27.27 -7.63 0.83
C LEU A 104 -26.31 -8.11 -0.25
N THR A 105 -26.66 -7.91 -1.52
CA THR A 105 -25.72 -8.13 -2.62
C THR A 105 -24.56 -7.12 -2.54
N PRO A 106 -23.40 -7.40 -3.18
CA PRO A 106 -22.32 -6.44 -3.27
C PRO A 106 -22.79 -5.13 -3.93
N VAL A 107 -22.52 -3.98 -3.31
CA VAL A 107 -22.80 -2.65 -3.88
C VAL A 107 -22.01 -2.42 -5.19
N GLY A 108 -22.53 -1.61 -6.12
CA GLY A 108 -21.81 -1.25 -7.35
C GLY A 108 -20.58 -0.37 -7.10
N ARG A 109 -19.55 -0.51 -7.94
CA ARG A 109 -18.43 0.45 -8.08
C ARG A 109 -18.76 1.53 -9.11
N ARG A 110 -17.98 2.61 -9.14
CA ARG A 110 -17.98 3.61 -10.22
C ARG A 110 -17.28 3.06 -11.47
N ASP A 111 -17.82 1.98 -11.99
CA ASP A 111 -17.37 1.31 -13.21
C ASP A 111 -18.48 1.49 -14.24
N PHE A 112 -18.16 2.12 -15.37
CA PHE A 112 -19.14 2.51 -16.37
C PHE A 112 -18.59 2.34 -17.77
N ASN A 113 -19.50 2.13 -18.70
CA ASN A 113 -19.17 2.09 -20.11
C ASN A 113 -18.91 3.53 -20.59
N LEU A 114 -17.69 3.83 -21.05
CA LEU A 114 -17.30 5.17 -21.52
C LEU A 114 -18.13 5.70 -22.69
N VAL A 115 -18.89 4.82 -23.36
CA VAL A 115 -19.72 5.14 -24.53
C VAL A 115 -21.18 5.36 -24.14
N THR A 116 -21.79 4.44 -23.38
CA THR A 116 -23.21 4.57 -22.97
C THR A 116 -23.39 5.40 -21.70
N GLN A 117 -22.30 5.65 -20.97
CA GLN A 117 -22.28 6.25 -19.63
C GLN A 117 -23.11 5.46 -18.60
N GLU A 118 -23.50 4.23 -18.90
CA GLU A 118 -24.19 3.34 -17.97
C GLU A 118 -23.20 2.58 -17.08
N PHE A 119 -23.58 2.41 -15.82
CA PHE A 119 -22.77 1.71 -14.81
C PHE A 119 -22.87 0.18 -14.94
N ASN A 120 -21.72 -0.48 -14.91
CA ASN A 120 -21.56 -1.92 -15.00
C ASN A 120 -21.94 -2.64 -13.69
N VAL A 121 -22.44 -3.88 -13.79
CA VAL A 121 -22.65 -4.74 -12.61
C VAL A 121 -21.31 -5.20 -12.04
N SER A 122 -20.97 -4.69 -10.86
CA SER A 122 -19.77 -5.12 -10.14
C SER A 122 -19.95 -6.51 -9.52
N PHE A 123 -18.96 -7.39 -9.70
CA PHE A 123 -18.89 -8.73 -9.11
C PHE A 123 -20.13 -9.61 -9.39
N PRO A 124 -20.51 -9.82 -10.67
CA PRO A 124 -21.77 -10.47 -11.03
C PRO A 124 -21.95 -11.86 -10.41
N ASP A 125 -20.87 -12.65 -10.31
CA ASP A 125 -20.93 -14.00 -9.71
C ASP A 125 -21.22 -13.97 -8.20
N TYR A 126 -20.77 -12.93 -7.49
CA TYR A 126 -21.01 -12.76 -6.06
C TYR A 126 -22.40 -12.18 -5.78
N VAL A 127 -22.88 -11.30 -6.67
CA VAL A 127 -24.28 -10.85 -6.68
C VAL A 127 -25.21 -12.04 -6.88
N ALA A 128 -24.92 -12.91 -7.85
CA ALA A 128 -25.67 -14.14 -8.08
C ALA A 128 -25.62 -15.08 -6.88
N ALA A 129 -24.43 -15.34 -6.33
CA ALA A 129 -24.25 -16.21 -5.16
C ALA A 129 -25.01 -15.72 -3.91
N ALA A 130 -25.02 -14.41 -3.63
CA ALA A 130 -25.79 -13.85 -2.51
C ALA A 130 -27.31 -14.02 -2.72
N LYS A 131 -27.80 -13.84 -3.95
CA LYS A 131 -29.20 -14.10 -4.32
C LYS A 131 -29.58 -15.56 -4.13
N GLU A 132 -28.71 -16.48 -4.55
CA GLU A 132 -28.90 -17.92 -4.38
C GLU A 132 -29.02 -18.30 -2.90
N VAL A 133 -28.10 -17.85 -2.04
CA VAL A 133 -28.15 -18.14 -0.59
C VAL A 133 -29.42 -17.57 0.04
N ALA A 134 -29.84 -16.38 -0.38
CA ALA A 134 -31.05 -15.78 0.13
C ALA A 134 -32.29 -16.62 -0.18
N ALA A 135 -32.39 -17.12 -1.41
CA ALA A 135 -33.44 -18.03 -1.83
C ALA A 135 -33.36 -19.39 -1.12
N GLU A 136 -32.18 -20.00 -1.07
CA GLU A 136 -31.96 -21.32 -0.46
C GLU A 136 -32.24 -21.36 1.04
N LEU A 137 -31.87 -20.30 1.76
CA LEU A 137 -32.05 -20.21 3.20
C LEU A 137 -33.33 -19.47 3.60
N GLU A 138 -34.15 -19.03 2.64
CA GLU A 138 -35.38 -18.26 2.88
C GLU A 138 -35.11 -17.04 3.79
N VAL A 139 -34.10 -16.24 3.43
CA VAL A 139 -33.73 -15.02 4.16
C VAL A 139 -33.99 -13.78 3.32
N ALA A 140 -34.36 -12.70 3.99
CA ALA A 140 -34.63 -11.42 3.37
C ALA A 140 -33.38 -10.91 2.61
N LEU A 141 -33.55 -10.44 1.38
CA LEU A 141 -32.49 -9.93 0.52
C LEU A 141 -32.76 -8.50 0.09
N ILE A 142 -31.75 -7.63 0.24
CA ILE A 142 -31.70 -6.33 -0.41
C ILE A 142 -30.73 -6.43 -1.59
N ASP A 143 -31.23 -6.26 -2.81
CA ASP A 143 -30.37 -6.24 -4.00
C ASP A 143 -29.66 -4.88 -4.15
N LEU A 144 -28.71 -4.64 -3.27
CA LEU A 144 -27.97 -3.38 -3.20
C LEU A 144 -27.17 -3.10 -4.48
N SER A 145 -26.71 -4.14 -5.19
CA SER A 145 -26.10 -4.01 -6.52
C SER A 145 -27.04 -3.31 -7.49
N GLN A 146 -28.27 -3.82 -7.64
CA GLN A 146 -29.27 -3.23 -8.52
C GLN A 146 -29.67 -1.81 -8.06
N LEU A 147 -29.92 -1.62 -6.76
CA LEU A 147 -30.35 -0.33 -6.21
C LEU A 147 -29.28 0.76 -6.42
N SER A 148 -28.01 0.43 -6.17
CA SER A 148 -26.91 1.38 -6.33
C SER A 148 -26.67 1.73 -7.80
N ILE A 149 -26.63 0.75 -8.71
CA ILE A 149 -26.46 0.99 -10.15
C ILE A 149 -27.62 1.82 -10.72
N ALA A 150 -28.86 1.51 -10.32
CA ALA A 150 -30.03 2.29 -10.73
C ALA A 150 -29.92 3.75 -10.26
N HIS A 151 -29.40 3.98 -9.06
CA HIS A 151 -29.15 5.33 -8.56
C HIS A 151 -28.01 6.03 -9.33
N TYR A 152 -26.89 5.35 -9.58
CA TYR A 152 -25.76 5.91 -10.34
C TYR A 152 -26.17 6.30 -11.76
N ASN A 153 -26.91 5.43 -12.45
CA ASN A 153 -27.49 5.74 -13.76
C ASN A 153 -28.48 6.90 -13.70
N LYS A 154 -29.24 7.05 -12.62
CA LYS A 154 -30.18 8.16 -12.43
C LYS A 154 -29.45 9.51 -12.27
N VAL A 155 -28.35 9.55 -11.50
CA VAL A 155 -27.64 10.80 -11.20
C VAL A 155 -26.56 11.16 -12.24
N GLY A 156 -26.05 10.18 -12.99
CA GLY A 156 -25.06 10.38 -14.05
C GLY A 156 -23.60 10.47 -13.57
N LEU A 157 -22.65 10.35 -14.51
CA LEU A 157 -21.21 10.19 -14.23
C LEU A 157 -20.62 11.30 -13.34
N ALA A 158 -20.90 12.56 -13.66
CA ALA A 158 -20.36 13.70 -12.91
C ALA A 158 -20.84 13.67 -11.44
N ALA A 159 -22.15 13.53 -11.22
CA ALA A 159 -22.72 13.50 -9.87
C ALA A 159 -22.28 12.27 -9.04
N THR A 160 -21.85 11.18 -9.70
CA THR A 160 -21.27 10.06 -8.94
C THR A 160 -19.89 10.35 -8.36
N GLU A 161 -19.18 11.39 -8.77
CA GLU A 161 -17.91 11.77 -8.12
C GLU A 161 -18.15 12.18 -6.67
N ASP A 162 -19.27 12.85 -6.38
CA ASP A 162 -19.69 13.19 -5.01
C ASP A 162 -20.14 11.96 -4.21
N ILE A 163 -20.44 10.84 -4.86
CA ILE A 163 -20.79 9.58 -4.20
C ILE A 163 -19.51 8.80 -3.84
N PHE A 164 -18.54 8.77 -4.74
CA PHE A 164 -17.32 8.01 -4.58
C PHE A 164 -16.23 8.83 -3.89
N LEU A 165 -15.09 8.22 -3.57
CA LEU A 165 -13.99 8.89 -2.87
C LEU A 165 -13.20 9.69 -3.89
N TYR A 166 -13.74 10.86 -4.23
CA TYR A 166 -13.10 11.87 -5.05
C TYR A 166 -12.73 13.05 -4.15
N ALA A 167 -11.57 13.64 -4.41
CA ALA A 167 -11.18 14.93 -3.87
C ALA A 167 -10.17 15.60 -4.79
N TYR A 168 -10.26 16.92 -4.88
CA TYR A 168 -9.31 17.74 -5.61
C TYR A 168 -8.02 17.97 -4.79
N PRO A 169 -6.89 18.29 -5.45
CA PRO A 169 -5.65 18.65 -4.78
C PRO A 169 -5.83 19.75 -3.71
N GLY A 170 -5.49 19.42 -2.47
CA GLY A 170 -5.52 20.36 -1.35
C GLY A 170 -6.91 20.59 -0.74
N GLU A 171 -7.91 19.79 -1.11
CA GLU A 171 -9.25 19.78 -0.51
C GLU A 171 -9.20 19.14 0.88
N TYR A 172 -8.63 17.93 1.00
CA TYR A 172 -8.50 17.22 2.27
C TYR A 172 -7.02 17.01 2.65
N PRO A 173 -6.63 17.20 3.95
CA PRO A 173 -5.25 17.03 4.40
C PRO A 173 -4.63 15.66 4.09
N LYS A 174 -5.46 14.61 4.04
CA LYS A 174 -5.04 13.25 3.71
C LYS A 174 -4.71 13.07 2.22
N TYR A 175 -5.29 13.89 1.36
CA TYR A 175 -5.16 13.82 -0.10
C TYR A 175 -4.62 15.15 -0.67
N PRO A 176 -3.37 15.53 -0.36
CA PRO A 176 -2.80 16.82 -0.77
C PRO A 176 -2.70 16.99 -2.29
N ASN A 177 -2.69 15.89 -3.04
CA ASN A 177 -2.68 15.86 -4.51
C ASN A 177 -4.02 15.41 -5.10
N GLY A 178 -5.08 15.35 -4.28
CA GLY A 178 -6.37 14.80 -4.66
C GLY A 178 -6.41 13.28 -4.56
N VAL A 179 -7.60 12.72 -4.77
CA VAL A 179 -7.84 11.27 -4.86
C VAL A 179 -8.99 11.02 -5.84
N ASN A 180 -8.87 9.99 -6.67
CA ASN A 180 -9.92 9.52 -7.57
C ASN A 180 -10.11 8.01 -7.31
N ASP A 181 -11.04 7.65 -6.42
CA ASP A 181 -11.26 6.28 -6.00
C ASP A 181 -12.70 5.84 -6.29
N ASN A 182 -12.83 4.95 -7.28
CA ASN A 182 -14.09 4.42 -7.81
C ASN A 182 -14.72 3.29 -6.96
N THR A 183 -14.20 3.01 -5.77
CA THR A 183 -14.66 1.90 -4.91
C THR A 183 -15.14 2.36 -3.54
N HIS A 184 -14.45 3.31 -2.92
CA HIS A 184 -14.84 3.84 -1.61
C HIS A 184 -15.79 5.02 -1.76
N PHE A 185 -16.57 5.30 -0.71
CA PHE A 185 -17.55 6.40 -0.73
C PHE A 185 -17.02 7.62 0.01
N SER A 186 -17.45 8.80 -0.44
CA SER A 186 -17.42 10.03 0.35
C SER A 186 -18.45 9.97 1.51
N GLY A 187 -18.54 11.04 2.30
CA GLY A 187 -19.64 11.23 3.25
C GLY A 187 -21.02 11.22 2.56
N THR A 188 -21.15 11.90 1.42
CA THR A 188 -22.40 11.96 0.66
C THR A 188 -22.78 10.60 0.10
N GLY A 189 -21.85 9.89 -0.55
CA GLY A 189 -22.15 8.54 -1.03
C GLY A 189 -22.49 7.55 0.08
N ALA A 190 -21.86 7.66 1.24
CA ALA A 190 -22.21 6.83 2.39
C ALA A 190 -23.66 7.05 2.84
N ARG A 191 -24.18 8.30 2.78
CA ARG A 191 -25.58 8.62 3.08
C ARG A 191 -26.54 8.04 2.04
N VAL A 192 -26.25 8.26 0.76
CA VAL A 192 -27.05 7.75 -0.37
C VAL A 192 -27.22 6.23 -0.27
N ILE A 193 -26.11 5.50 -0.15
CA ILE A 193 -26.15 4.03 -0.08
C ILE A 193 -26.88 3.54 1.18
N ALA A 194 -26.72 4.22 2.31
CA ALA A 194 -27.45 3.90 3.54
C ALA A 194 -28.96 4.13 3.38
N GLY A 195 -29.36 5.20 2.69
CA GLY A 195 -30.75 5.52 2.40
C GLY A 195 -31.41 4.51 1.46
N LEU A 196 -30.70 4.04 0.42
CA LEU A 196 -31.17 2.97 -0.46
C LEU A 196 -31.45 1.68 0.32
N VAL A 197 -30.57 1.33 1.26
CA VAL A 197 -30.76 0.17 2.14
C VAL A 197 -31.95 0.38 3.08
N ALA A 198 -32.08 1.56 3.70
CA ALA A 198 -33.20 1.87 4.59
C ALA A 198 -34.55 1.86 3.84
N GLY A 199 -34.59 2.41 2.63
CA GLY A 199 -35.77 2.41 1.76
C GLY A 199 -36.19 0.98 1.41
N ALA A 200 -35.23 0.11 1.07
CA ALA A 200 -35.51 -1.30 0.87
C ALA A 200 -36.08 -1.95 2.15
N VAL A 201 -35.52 -1.67 3.33
CA VAL A 201 -36.07 -2.18 4.62
C VAL A 201 -37.51 -1.72 4.82
N LYS A 202 -37.87 -0.48 4.50
CA LYS A 202 -39.23 0.06 4.63
C LYS A 202 -40.25 -0.75 3.80
N GLU A 203 -39.88 -1.14 2.59
CA GLU A 203 -40.71 -1.91 1.65
C GLU A 203 -40.82 -3.41 2.01
N MET A 204 -39.86 -3.96 2.75
CA MET A 204 -39.80 -5.41 3.05
C MET A 204 -40.83 -5.91 4.07
N GLY A 205 -41.54 -5.02 4.78
CA GLY A 205 -42.54 -5.41 5.79
C GLY A 205 -41.96 -6.16 7.00
N LEU A 206 -40.69 -5.93 7.34
CA LEU A 206 -40.04 -6.44 8.54
C LEU A 206 -40.62 -5.75 9.79
N THR A 207 -40.46 -6.34 10.98
CA THR A 207 -40.84 -5.65 12.23
C THR A 207 -40.03 -4.38 12.48
N LEU A 208 -38.89 -4.21 11.80
CA LEU A 208 -38.08 -3.00 11.78
C LEU A 208 -38.63 -1.92 10.82
N SER A 209 -39.38 -2.30 9.78
CA SER A 209 -39.85 -1.38 8.74
C SER A 209 -40.65 -0.17 9.26
N PRO A 210 -41.53 -0.30 10.27
CA PRO A 210 -42.26 0.86 10.82
C PRO A 210 -41.38 1.91 11.51
N PHE A 211 -40.13 1.56 11.83
CA PHE A 211 -39.17 2.48 12.46
C PHE A 211 -38.29 3.20 11.44
N VAL A 212 -38.36 2.83 10.16
CA VAL A 212 -37.63 3.55 9.11
C VAL A 212 -38.29 4.93 8.92
N ILE A 213 -37.55 5.99 9.24
CA ILE A 213 -37.91 7.35 8.84
C ILE A 213 -37.74 7.43 7.33
N ASP A 214 -38.59 8.17 6.64
CA ASP A 214 -38.51 8.29 5.19
C ASP A 214 -37.08 8.64 4.76
N PRO A 215 -36.35 7.72 4.12
CA PRO A 215 -35.00 7.98 3.72
C PRO A 215 -35.13 8.86 2.50
N ASP A 216 -34.97 10.17 2.71
CA ASP A 216 -34.85 11.10 1.61
C ASP A 216 -33.58 10.76 0.82
N ILE A 217 -33.78 9.94 -0.19
CA ILE A 217 -32.81 9.52 -1.21
C ILE A 217 -33.12 10.19 -2.55
N GLY A 218 -34.23 10.94 -2.59
CA GLY A 218 -34.71 11.70 -3.72
C GLY A 218 -34.02 13.04 -3.67
N GLU A 219 -32.87 13.07 -4.34
CA GLU A 219 -31.85 14.11 -4.27
C GLU A 219 -30.78 13.76 -3.21
N PRO A 220 -29.48 14.02 -3.48
CA PRO A 220 -28.57 14.26 -2.35
C PRO A 220 -29.32 15.20 -1.40
N GLU A 221 -29.11 15.11 -0.08
CA GLU A 221 -29.47 16.27 0.76
C GLU A 221 -28.94 17.46 -0.04
N PRO A 222 -29.81 18.38 -0.55
CA PRO A 222 -29.32 19.43 -1.40
C PRO A 222 -28.15 19.94 -0.57
N GLU A 223 -26.96 20.01 -1.18
CA GLU A 223 -25.96 20.95 -0.68
C GLU A 223 -26.80 22.11 -0.25
N PRO A 224 -26.81 22.43 1.07
CA PRO A 224 -27.91 23.20 1.66
C PRO A 224 -28.23 24.29 0.66
N GLU A 225 -29.50 24.57 0.37
CA GLU A 225 -29.86 25.50 -0.71
C GLU A 225 -28.97 26.76 -0.70
N SER A 226 -28.36 27.08 0.46
CA SER A 226 -27.01 27.63 0.55
C SER A 226 -25.90 26.82 1.30
N GLN A 227 -24.73 26.57 0.67
CA GLN A 227 -23.45 26.28 1.35
C GLN A 227 -23.01 27.52 2.15
N LEU A 228 -22.59 27.38 3.40
CA LEU A 228 -22.28 28.54 4.25
C LEU A 228 -20.91 28.42 4.92
N TYR A 229 -20.07 29.43 4.72
CA TYR A 229 -18.85 29.68 5.46
C TYR A 229 -18.98 30.97 6.26
N GLU A 230 -18.80 30.89 7.58
CA GLU A 230 -18.83 32.05 8.47
C GLU A 230 -17.58 32.11 9.34
N GLU A 231 -16.96 33.29 9.42
CA GLU A 231 -15.81 33.56 10.26
C GLU A 231 -15.86 34.98 10.84
N ASN A 232 -15.96 35.06 12.17
CA ASN A 232 -15.95 36.31 12.93
C ASN A 232 -14.71 36.46 13.84
N PHE A 233 -13.74 35.55 13.71
CA PHE A 233 -12.45 35.56 14.41
C PHE A 233 -12.52 35.49 15.95
N GLU A 234 -13.71 35.32 16.55
CA GLU A 234 -13.92 35.26 18.00
C GLU A 234 -13.46 33.93 18.64
N GLY A 235 -13.43 32.85 17.84
CA GLY A 235 -13.07 31.49 18.24
C GLY A 235 -11.57 31.25 18.49
N ASP A 236 -11.18 29.97 18.64
CA ASP A 236 -9.79 29.54 18.66
C ASP A 236 -9.25 29.49 17.22
N PRO A 237 -8.27 30.35 16.84
CA PRO A 237 -7.74 30.38 15.48
C PRO A 237 -7.08 29.06 15.04
N THR A 238 -6.73 28.18 15.97
CA THR A 238 -6.18 26.85 15.66
C THR A 238 -7.24 25.80 15.36
N ALA A 239 -8.51 26.07 15.70
CA ALA A 239 -9.64 25.20 15.47
C ALA A 239 -10.47 25.59 14.22
N ALA A 240 -10.19 26.74 13.62
CA ALA A 240 -10.93 27.25 12.48
C ALA A 240 -10.50 26.61 11.15
N GLN A 241 -11.46 26.41 10.23
CA GLN A 241 -11.27 25.78 8.91
C GLN A 241 -10.68 26.74 7.86
N TYR A 242 -9.82 27.67 8.26
CA TYR A 242 -9.10 28.55 7.35
C TYR A 242 -7.61 28.59 7.67
N ALA A 243 -6.79 28.87 6.65
CA ALA A 243 -5.37 29.07 6.85
C ALA A 243 -4.85 30.31 6.14
N MET A 244 -3.91 30.98 6.80
CA MET A 244 -3.12 32.06 6.21
C MET A 244 -1.93 31.49 5.44
N VAL A 245 -2.11 31.24 4.14
CA VAL A 245 -1.08 30.68 3.26
C VAL A 245 -0.35 31.76 2.48
N ASN A 246 0.86 31.45 2.02
CA ASN A 246 1.59 32.34 1.11
C ASN A 246 0.98 32.24 -0.28
N ALA A 247 0.81 33.37 -0.97
CA ALA A 247 0.35 33.36 -2.36
C ALA A 247 1.43 32.74 -3.27
N THR A 248 1.02 31.85 -4.16
CA THR A 248 1.90 31.19 -5.14
C THR A 248 2.52 32.22 -6.08
N GLY A 249 3.82 32.07 -6.41
CA GLY A 249 4.48 32.84 -7.48
C GLY A 249 4.87 34.29 -7.16
N ILE A 250 4.80 34.77 -5.90
CA ILE A 250 5.11 36.16 -5.54
C ILE A 250 6.27 36.25 -4.55
N ALA A 251 7.27 37.09 -4.88
CA ALA A 251 8.45 37.31 -4.05
C ALA A 251 8.18 38.29 -2.91
N GLY A 252 8.02 37.78 -1.67
CA GLY A 252 7.90 38.57 -0.45
C GLY A 252 6.63 38.24 0.37
N THR A 253 6.76 38.10 1.68
CA THR A 253 5.68 37.64 2.57
C THR A 253 5.01 38.78 3.34
N MET A 254 3.67 38.81 3.35
CA MET A 254 2.87 39.58 4.32
C MET A 254 2.60 38.74 5.57
N THR A 255 2.21 39.39 6.67
CA THR A 255 1.79 38.70 7.90
C THR A 255 0.30 38.92 8.11
N GLY A 256 -0.45 37.84 8.32
CA GLY A 256 -1.83 37.87 8.77
C GLY A 256 -1.92 37.29 10.17
N THR A 257 -2.50 38.02 11.11
CA THR A 257 -2.66 37.61 12.50
C THR A 257 -4.02 38.05 13.01
N VAL A 258 -4.70 37.20 13.76
CA VAL A 258 -5.88 37.61 14.52
C VAL A 258 -5.42 38.50 15.68
N VAL A 259 -6.04 39.68 15.82
CA VAL A 259 -5.74 40.64 16.90
C VAL A 259 -7.04 41.08 17.58
N GLU A 260 -6.96 41.40 18.86
CA GLU A 260 -8.08 41.94 19.63
C GLU A 260 -8.06 43.47 19.58
N GLN A 261 -9.17 44.08 19.19
CA GLN A 261 -9.36 45.52 19.11
C GLN A 261 -10.75 45.88 19.62
N ASN A 262 -10.83 46.74 20.64
CA ASN A 262 -12.09 47.17 21.27
C ASN A 262 -12.99 46.02 21.79
N GLY A 263 -12.41 44.87 22.13
CA GLY A 263 -13.14 43.70 22.61
C GLY A 263 -13.68 42.77 21.51
N ASN A 264 -13.38 43.07 20.24
CA ASN A 264 -13.63 42.18 19.11
C ASN A 264 -12.29 41.64 18.59
N LYS A 265 -12.26 40.39 18.16
CA LYS A 265 -11.13 39.81 17.43
C LYS A 265 -11.37 39.94 15.93
N LEU A 266 -10.32 40.27 15.19
CA LEU A 266 -10.39 40.45 13.74
C LEU A 266 -9.10 39.97 13.08
N LEU A 267 -9.14 39.68 11.77
CA LEU A 267 -7.93 39.35 11.02
C LEU A 267 -7.22 40.63 10.59
N ASN A 268 -6.03 40.85 11.14
CA ASN A 268 -5.17 41.97 10.79
C ASN A 268 -4.05 41.53 9.85
N VAL A 269 -4.02 42.12 8.66
CA VAL A 269 -3.02 41.84 7.62
C VAL A 269 -2.09 43.04 7.46
N VAL A 270 -0.80 42.80 7.64
CA VAL A 270 0.25 43.83 7.60
C VAL A 270 1.27 43.49 6.53
N GLY A 271 1.44 44.42 5.59
CA GLY A 271 2.53 44.42 4.62
C GLY A 271 3.51 45.55 4.88
N SER A 272 4.79 45.21 5.09
CA SER A 272 5.87 46.19 5.21
C SER A 272 7.10 45.88 4.35
N GLY A 273 7.80 46.90 3.84
CA GLY A 273 9.07 46.77 3.08
C GLY A 273 8.99 47.14 1.59
N SER A 274 10.06 46.93 0.81
CA SER A 274 10.10 47.23 -0.64
C SER A 274 9.56 46.08 -1.50
N GLY A 275 8.95 46.34 -2.66
CA GLY A 275 8.44 45.31 -3.58
C GLY A 275 7.02 44.80 -3.29
N HIS A 276 6.61 43.75 -3.99
CA HIS A 276 5.27 43.15 -3.88
C HIS A 276 5.22 42.14 -2.74
N ARG A 277 4.09 42.03 -2.03
CA ARG A 277 3.88 40.99 -1.03
C ARG A 277 2.43 40.58 -1.04
N ALA A 278 2.18 39.29 -0.83
CA ALA A 278 0.82 38.77 -0.77
C ALA A 278 0.63 37.74 0.34
N LYS A 279 -0.61 37.64 0.80
CA LYS A 279 -1.08 36.60 1.71
C LYS A 279 -2.49 36.18 1.28
N VAL A 280 -2.81 34.92 1.49
CA VAL A 280 -4.12 34.38 1.16
C VAL A 280 -4.78 33.88 2.43
N PHE A 281 -6.00 34.34 2.66
CA PHE A 281 -6.95 33.73 3.59
C PHE A 281 -7.68 32.64 2.81
N ARG A 282 -7.29 31.39 3.06
CA ARG A 282 -7.78 30.21 2.32
C ARG A 282 -8.87 29.52 3.12
N ILE A 283 -9.97 29.21 2.44
CA ILE A 283 -11.09 28.42 2.94
C ILE A 283 -10.83 26.96 2.54
N PHE A 284 -10.86 26.02 3.48
CA PHE A 284 -10.51 24.62 3.19
C PHE A 284 -11.61 23.82 2.49
N ASP A 285 -12.86 24.26 2.58
CA ASP A 285 -14.00 23.77 1.81
C ASP A 285 -14.44 24.91 0.88
N ALA A 286 -14.38 24.73 -0.44
CA ALA A 286 -14.71 25.80 -1.38
C ALA A 286 -16.22 26.03 -1.29
N ILE A 287 -16.66 27.28 -1.28
CA ILE A 287 -18.10 27.56 -1.26
C ILE A 287 -18.57 27.70 -2.69
N GLY A 288 -19.20 26.64 -3.18
CA GLY A 288 -19.72 26.50 -4.54
C GLY A 288 -21.21 26.81 -4.65
N GLY A 289 -21.64 27.10 -5.87
CA GLY A 289 -23.04 27.33 -6.21
C GLY A 289 -23.17 28.15 -7.49
N ASP A 290 -24.30 28.02 -8.18
CA ASP A 290 -24.64 28.86 -9.34
C ASP A 290 -24.66 30.36 -8.98
N ILE A 291 -25.00 30.67 -7.72
CA ILE A 291 -24.93 32.02 -7.14
C ILE A 291 -24.13 31.95 -5.84
N VAL A 292 -23.03 32.71 -5.70
CA VAL A 292 -22.25 32.80 -4.46
C VAL A 292 -22.28 34.23 -3.91
N ASN A 293 -22.86 34.42 -2.74
CA ASN A 293 -22.90 35.67 -2.01
C ASN A 293 -21.70 35.75 -1.06
N VAL A 294 -20.92 36.83 -1.13
CA VAL A 294 -19.74 37.08 -0.32
C VAL A 294 -19.93 38.38 0.45
N ASN A 295 -20.16 38.28 1.76
CA ASN A 295 -20.32 39.41 2.67
C ASN A 295 -19.17 39.45 3.68
N PHE A 296 -18.55 40.61 3.91
CA PHE A 296 -17.56 40.79 4.96
C PHE A 296 -17.34 42.27 5.30
N ASP A 297 -16.87 42.53 6.51
CA ASP A 297 -16.43 43.87 6.92
C ASP A 297 -14.95 44.06 6.60
N TRP A 298 -14.61 45.17 5.96
CA TRP A 298 -13.27 45.48 5.51
C TRP A 298 -12.80 46.85 5.99
N HIS A 299 -11.75 46.86 6.81
CA HIS A 299 -10.96 48.07 6.98
C HIS A 299 -9.92 48.16 5.86
N THR A 300 -10.30 48.92 4.84
CA THR A 300 -9.53 49.15 3.59
C THR A 300 -8.06 49.55 3.78
N GLY A 301 -7.73 50.13 4.94
CA GLY A 301 -6.35 50.45 5.33
C GLY A 301 -5.84 51.78 4.76
N ASN A 302 -4.73 52.27 5.33
CA ASN A 302 -4.20 53.59 4.99
C ASN A 302 -2.95 53.51 4.10
N ASN A 303 -3.15 53.68 2.79
CA ASN A 303 -2.06 53.76 1.81
C ASN A 303 -1.56 55.21 1.68
N ILE A 304 -0.66 55.63 2.57
CA ILE A 304 -0.15 57.02 2.67
C ILE A 304 1.18 57.28 1.95
N SER A 305 1.91 56.24 1.55
CA SER A 305 3.22 56.40 0.89
C SER A 305 3.04 56.34 -0.62
N PHE A 306 3.46 57.37 -1.34
CA PHE A 306 3.39 57.37 -2.79
C PHE A 306 4.54 56.54 -3.41
N PRO A 307 4.29 55.68 -4.43
CA PRO A 307 3.01 55.12 -4.87
C PRO A 307 2.81 53.71 -4.27
N THR A 308 1.76 53.53 -3.47
CA THR A 308 1.38 52.23 -2.91
C THR A 308 -0.07 51.90 -3.22
N GLU A 309 -0.33 50.62 -3.47
CA GLU A 309 -1.68 50.08 -3.65
C GLU A 309 -1.89 48.88 -2.73
N GLY A 310 -3.12 48.73 -2.25
CA GLY A 310 -3.55 47.58 -1.46
C GLY A 310 -4.78 46.96 -2.11
N HIS A 311 -4.68 45.68 -2.46
CA HIS A 311 -5.70 44.93 -3.20
C HIS A 311 -6.23 43.78 -2.34
N LEU A 312 -7.55 43.58 -2.39
CA LEU A 312 -8.25 42.43 -1.85
C LEU A 312 -9.01 41.76 -3.00
N SER A 313 -8.65 40.52 -3.32
CA SER A 313 -9.25 39.76 -4.43
C SER A 313 -9.95 38.50 -3.95
N LEU A 314 -11.14 38.23 -4.51
CA LEU A 314 -11.82 36.93 -4.38
C LEU A 314 -11.26 35.95 -5.43
N GLN A 315 -11.04 34.70 -5.03
CA GLN A 315 -10.52 33.64 -5.91
C GLN A 315 -11.39 32.39 -5.89
N ASP A 316 -11.49 31.70 -7.04
CA ASP A 316 -12.05 30.35 -7.14
C ASP A 316 -11.01 29.27 -6.75
N ALA A 317 -11.42 28.00 -6.78
CA ALA A 317 -10.56 26.85 -6.47
C ALA A 317 -9.38 26.67 -7.43
N ASN A 318 -9.49 27.21 -8.65
CA ASN A 318 -8.43 27.25 -9.65
C ASN A 318 -7.50 28.48 -9.47
N GLU A 319 -7.63 29.20 -8.35
CA GLU A 319 -6.93 30.46 -8.05
C GLU A 319 -7.20 31.60 -9.06
N ASN A 320 -8.23 31.47 -9.91
CA ASN A 320 -8.66 32.54 -10.83
C ASN A 320 -9.23 33.71 -10.02
N LEU A 321 -8.89 34.94 -10.43
CA LEU A 321 -9.44 36.14 -9.77
C LEU A 321 -10.87 36.38 -10.27
N ILE A 322 -11.81 36.52 -9.33
CA ILE A 322 -13.23 36.78 -9.62
C ILE A 322 -13.51 38.28 -9.56
N LEU A 323 -13.23 38.91 -8.41
CA LEU A 323 -13.42 40.33 -8.14
C LEU A 323 -12.23 40.86 -7.35
N THR A 324 -11.72 42.05 -7.71
CA THR A 324 -10.65 42.74 -6.98
C THR A 324 -11.12 44.11 -6.53
N LEU A 325 -11.05 44.37 -5.23
CA LEU A 325 -11.18 45.69 -4.63
C LEU A 325 -9.81 46.27 -4.33
N TYR A 326 -9.63 47.57 -4.55
CA TYR A 326 -8.32 48.20 -4.38
C TYR A 326 -8.37 49.63 -3.84
N THR A 327 -7.25 50.06 -3.25
CA THR A 327 -7.03 51.45 -2.82
C THR A 327 -5.67 51.94 -3.26
N THR A 328 -5.56 53.20 -3.70
CA THR A 328 -4.30 53.79 -4.22
C THR A 328 -3.88 55.03 -3.44
N SER A 329 -2.59 55.36 -3.44
CA SER A 329 -2.05 56.54 -2.72
C SER A 329 -2.18 57.87 -3.48
N VAL A 330 -2.63 57.90 -4.75
CA VAL A 330 -2.40 59.04 -5.67
C VAL A 330 -3.65 59.85 -6.05
N SER A 331 -4.84 59.24 -6.18
CA SER A 331 -5.98 59.99 -6.75
C SER A 331 -7.39 59.52 -6.40
N ASN A 332 -7.59 58.45 -5.63
CA ASN A 332 -8.93 58.08 -5.18
C ASN A 332 -8.98 58.20 -3.65
N SER A 333 -9.71 59.20 -3.16
CA SER A 333 -10.21 59.20 -1.77
C SER A 333 -11.19 58.05 -1.53
N THR A 334 -11.50 57.28 -2.56
CA THR A 334 -12.48 56.19 -2.60
C THR A 334 -11.86 54.85 -2.96
N ILE A 335 -12.63 53.78 -2.75
CA ILE A 335 -12.30 52.40 -3.14
C ILE A 335 -12.44 52.27 -4.67
N GLY A 336 -11.70 51.37 -5.30
CA GLY A 336 -11.93 50.97 -6.69
C GLY A 336 -12.20 49.47 -6.83
N TYR A 337 -12.74 49.04 -7.96
CA TYR A 337 -13.01 47.63 -8.27
C TYR A 337 -12.61 47.24 -9.70
N LEU A 338 -12.37 45.95 -9.92
CA LEU A 338 -12.18 45.28 -11.23
C LEU A 338 -12.69 43.84 -11.14
N ALA A 339 -13.47 43.38 -12.12
CA ALA A 339 -13.83 41.98 -12.25
C ALA A 339 -12.82 41.19 -13.11
N GLY A 340 -12.46 40.00 -12.65
CA GLY A 340 -11.65 39.03 -13.37
C GLY A 340 -10.14 39.19 -13.29
N HIS A 341 -9.44 38.47 -14.16
CA HIS A 341 -7.98 38.35 -14.12
C HIS A 341 -7.29 39.61 -14.64
N TYR A 342 -6.19 39.99 -13.97
CA TYR A 342 -5.22 40.94 -14.52
C TYR A 342 -3.82 40.48 -14.14
N ALA A 343 -2.87 40.67 -15.05
CA ALA A 343 -1.46 40.51 -14.75
C ALA A 343 -0.97 41.77 -13.99
N PRO A 344 -0.56 41.67 -12.72
CA PRO A 344 0.01 42.82 -12.02
C PRO A 344 1.31 43.26 -12.71
N ASP A 345 1.48 44.55 -13.02
CA ASP A 345 2.77 45.05 -13.52
C ASP A 345 3.85 44.95 -12.42
N TYR A 346 4.83 44.08 -12.66
CA TYR A 346 5.90 43.72 -11.71
C TYR A 346 7.20 44.51 -11.90
N GLY A 347 7.22 45.68 -12.57
CA GLY A 347 8.50 46.38 -12.69
C GLY A 347 8.58 47.71 -13.43
N THR A 348 7.58 48.16 -14.20
CA THR A 348 7.77 49.37 -15.03
C THR A 348 7.41 50.66 -14.32
N GLY A 349 6.84 50.57 -13.12
CA GLY A 349 6.54 51.72 -12.29
C GLY A 349 5.39 52.56 -12.85
N THR A 350 4.34 51.92 -13.35
CA THR A 350 3.13 52.60 -13.82
C THR A 350 1.84 51.92 -13.38
N THR A 351 1.89 50.95 -12.46
CA THR A 351 0.72 50.19 -11.95
C THR A 351 -0.50 51.10 -11.76
N ALA A 352 -1.42 50.96 -12.70
CA ALA A 352 -2.84 51.11 -12.51
C ALA A 352 -3.40 49.72 -12.76
N ILE A 353 -4.39 49.28 -11.98
CA ILE A 353 -5.23 48.16 -12.40
C ILE A 353 -5.81 48.54 -13.77
N PRO A 354 -5.46 47.82 -14.86
CA PRO A 354 -5.96 48.17 -16.18
C PRO A 354 -7.49 48.09 -16.19
N GLY A 355 -8.16 49.20 -16.49
CA GLY A 355 -9.62 49.23 -16.56
C GLY A 355 -10.37 49.24 -15.21
N GLY A 356 -9.68 49.42 -14.07
CA GLY A 356 -10.34 49.53 -12.77
C GLY A 356 -11.23 50.78 -12.66
N GLN A 357 -12.41 50.64 -12.05
CA GLN A 357 -13.38 51.71 -11.88
C GLN A 357 -13.40 52.23 -10.44
N ALA A 358 -13.61 53.54 -10.26
CA ALA A 358 -13.68 54.17 -8.95
C ALA A 358 -15.11 54.14 -8.38
N THR A 359 -15.23 53.91 -7.08
CA THR A 359 -16.49 54.01 -6.33
C THR A 359 -16.63 55.41 -5.70
N THR A 360 -17.77 55.70 -5.09
CA THR A 360 -18.02 56.90 -4.27
C THR A 360 -17.68 56.69 -2.78
N ILE A 361 -17.44 55.44 -2.37
CA ILE A 361 -17.19 55.06 -0.97
C ILE A 361 -15.76 55.39 -0.59
N ALA A 362 -15.59 56.21 0.45
CA ALA A 362 -14.27 56.62 0.92
C ALA A 362 -13.45 55.43 1.45
N LYS A 363 -12.14 55.45 1.22
CA LYS A 363 -11.18 54.48 1.77
C LYS A 363 -10.70 54.89 3.18
N ASN A 364 -9.88 54.04 3.79
CA ASN A 364 -9.32 54.20 5.13
C ASN A 364 -10.39 54.33 6.24
N GLN A 365 -11.43 53.52 6.10
CA GLN A 365 -12.49 53.31 7.08
C GLN A 365 -12.98 51.86 6.97
N TRP A 366 -13.79 51.44 7.93
CA TRP A 366 -14.56 50.22 7.88
C TRP A 366 -15.72 50.35 6.88
N VAL A 367 -15.82 49.39 5.98
CA VAL A 367 -16.92 49.26 5.02
C VAL A 367 -17.42 47.82 5.03
N ASN A 368 -18.72 47.60 4.95
CA ASN A 368 -19.26 46.30 4.62
C ASN A 368 -19.16 46.11 3.09
N VAL A 369 -18.65 44.97 2.67
CA VAL A 369 -18.57 44.53 1.29
C VAL A 369 -19.58 43.41 1.12
N ASP A 370 -20.53 43.58 0.21
CA ASP A 370 -21.51 42.57 -0.16
C ASP A 370 -21.44 42.35 -1.67
N ALA A 371 -21.01 41.16 -2.10
CA ALA A 371 -20.84 40.81 -3.50
C ALA A 371 -21.61 39.52 -3.84
N THR A 372 -22.58 39.62 -4.74
CA THR A 372 -23.29 38.46 -5.30
C THR A 372 -22.65 38.10 -6.63
N ILE A 373 -22.03 36.91 -6.69
CA ILE A 373 -21.40 36.36 -7.90
C ILE A 373 -22.38 35.37 -8.52
N ASN A 374 -22.89 35.67 -9.71
CA ASN A 374 -23.74 34.76 -10.46
C ASN A 374 -22.90 34.05 -11.53
N PHE A 375 -22.52 32.80 -11.26
CA PHE A 375 -21.72 31.99 -12.20
C PHE A 375 -22.54 31.53 -13.41
N ALA A 376 -23.85 31.29 -13.23
CA ALA A 376 -24.76 30.93 -14.30
C ALA A 376 -24.91 32.05 -15.34
N GLU A 377 -25.09 33.30 -14.89
CA GLU A 377 -25.24 34.48 -15.76
C GLU A 377 -23.91 35.20 -16.07
N LYS A 378 -22.84 34.84 -15.37
CA LYS A 378 -21.50 35.44 -15.47
C LYS A 378 -21.46 36.94 -15.13
N THR A 379 -22.20 37.32 -14.09
CA THR A 379 -22.32 38.69 -13.59
C THR A 379 -21.99 38.78 -12.11
N ILE A 380 -21.64 39.99 -11.64
CA ILE A 380 -21.37 40.29 -10.25
C ILE A 380 -22.14 41.56 -9.86
N ASP A 381 -22.91 41.50 -8.78
CA ASP A 381 -23.49 42.67 -8.14
C ASP A 381 -22.66 43.02 -6.90
N LEU A 382 -22.24 44.28 -6.76
CA LEU A 382 -21.38 44.75 -5.67
C LEU A 382 -22.04 45.91 -4.91
N THR A 383 -22.30 45.71 -3.62
CA THR A 383 -22.73 46.75 -2.69
C THR A 383 -21.64 47.04 -1.67
N LEU A 384 -21.35 48.33 -1.47
CA LEU A 384 -20.39 48.83 -0.48
C LEU A 384 -21.09 49.82 0.46
N THR A 385 -21.04 49.56 1.77
CA THR A 385 -21.72 50.37 2.80
C THR A 385 -20.72 50.86 3.85
N SER A 386 -20.72 52.16 4.15
CA SER A 386 -19.89 52.72 5.23
C SER A 386 -20.41 52.29 6.61
N LEU A 387 -19.58 51.63 7.42
CA LEU A 387 -19.95 51.24 8.78
C LEU A 387 -19.96 52.40 9.78
N ALA A 388 -19.38 53.55 9.41
CA ALA A 388 -19.46 54.77 10.22
C ALA A 388 -20.76 55.56 9.99
N ASP A 389 -21.40 55.38 8.83
CA ASP A 389 -22.65 56.04 8.44
C ASP A 389 -23.30 55.23 7.30
N GLU A 390 -24.27 54.38 7.64
CA GLU A 390 -24.95 53.48 6.69
C GLU A 390 -25.71 54.24 5.58
N SER A 391 -25.99 55.54 5.76
CA SER A 391 -26.59 56.35 4.69
C SER A 391 -25.66 56.55 3.49
N ILE A 392 -24.36 56.24 3.65
CA ILE A 392 -23.35 56.25 2.61
C ILE A 392 -23.17 54.82 2.07
N THR A 393 -24.01 54.46 1.10
CA THR A 393 -24.03 53.15 0.42
C THR A 393 -23.96 53.33 -1.09
N GLN A 394 -23.26 52.44 -1.79
CA GLN A 394 -23.26 52.37 -3.26
C GLN A 394 -23.41 50.92 -3.72
N THR A 395 -24.38 50.68 -4.62
CA THR A 395 -24.56 49.41 -5.33
C THR A 395 -24.19 49.58 -6.80
N ILE A 396 -23.52 48.58 -7.36
CA ILE A 396 -23.13 48.47 -8.76
C ILE A 396 -23.62 47.11 -9.24
N GLU A 397 -24.59 47.11 -10.15
CA GLU A 397 -25.22 45.89 -10.67
C GLU A 397 -24.59 45.49 -12.02
N ASP A 398 -24.75 44.22 -12.38
CA ASP A 398 -24.40 43.65 -13.70
C ASP A 398 -22.92 43.85 -14.09
N ILE A 399 -21.99 43.76 -13.13
CA ILE A 399 -20.56 43.81 -13.46
C ILE A 399 -20.21 42.52 -14.22
N PRO A 400 -19.78 42.59 -15.48
CA PRO A 400 -19.49 41.38 -16.26
C PRO A 400 -18.24 40.69 -15.70
N MET A 401 -18.32 39.37 -15.48
CA MET A 401 -17.12 38.56 -15.23
C MET A 401 -16.21 38.55 -16.47
N SER A 402 -14.93 38.24 -16.28
CA SER A 402 -14.00 38.20 -17.41
C SER A 402 -14.37 37.11 -18.42
N ALA A 403 -14.68 37.52 -19.65
CA ALA A 403 -14.90 36.60 -20.75
C ALA A 403 -13.66 35.72 -21.01
N GLY A 404 -13.88 34.45 -21.36
CA GLY A 404 -12.80 33.48 -21.63
C GLY A 404 -12.11 32.89 -20.39
N THR A 405 -12.51 33.28 -19.18
CA THR A 405 -12.05 32.62 -17.94
C THR A 405 -13.01 31.49 -17.56
N ALA A 406 -12.48 30.26 -17.42
CA ALA A 406 -13.24 29.12 -16.93
C ALA A 406 -13.17 29.09 -15.39
N TYR A 407 -14.20 29.62 -14.75
CA TYR A 407 -14.31 29.64 -13.29
C TYR A 407 -14.75 28.28 -12.75
N ALA A 408 -14.34 27.95 -11.53
CA ALA A 408 -14.73 26.72 -10.85
C ALA A 408 -16.11 26.80 -10.12
N ASP A 409 -16.96 27.75 -10.50
CA ASP A 409 -18.26 28.06 -9.90
C ASP A 409 -18.28 28.06 -8.36
N ASN A 410 -17.20 28.59 -7.78
CA ASN A 410 -17.00 28.65 -6.35
C ASN A 410 -16.11 29.83 -5.92
N VAL A 411 -16.14 30.12 -4.61
CA VAL A 411 -15.19 31.01 -3.94
C VAL A 411 -14.39 30.20 -2.94
N ARG A 412 -13.05 30.21 -3.11
CA ARG A 412 -12.09 29.43 -2.31
C ARG A 412 -11.24 30.30 -1.39
N ALA A 413 -10.99 31.55 -1.76
CA ALA A 413 -10.04 32.36 -1.03
C ALA A 413 -10.22 33.87 -1.18
N MET A 414 -9.71 34.60 -0.18
CA MET A 414 -9.49 36.04 -0.24
C MET A 414 -7.98 36.33 -0.25
N ARG A 415 -7.48 36.95 -1.31
CA ARG A 415 -6.07 37.28 -1.50
C ARG A 415 -5.82 38.75 -1.22
N PHE A 416 -4.88 39.01 -0.31
CA PHE A 416 -4.36 40.33 -0.01
C PHE A 416 -3.05 40.54 -0.78
N LEU A 417 -2.96 41.63 -1.53
CA LEU A 417 -1.75 42.01 -2.27
C LEU A 417 -1.43 43.48 -2.00
N GLY A 418 -0.20 43.74 -1.54
CA GLY A 418 0.33 45.09 -1.35
C GLY A 418 1.43 45.37 -2.35
N THR A 419 1.34 46.50 -3.04
CA THR A 419 2.31 46.92 -4.06
C THR A 419 2.94 48.26 -3.68
N ARG A 420 4.23 48.42 -4.02
CA ARG A 420 4.96 49.69 -3.92
C ARG A 420 5.74 49.93 -5.20
N LYS A 421 5.59 51.12 -5.78
CA LYS A 421 6.25 51.54 -7.03
C LYS A 421 7.56 52.31 -6.76
N GLY A 422 8.65 51.91 -7.45
CA GLY A 422 9.91 52.65 -7.63
C GLY A 422 10.72 53.08 -6.38
N GLY A 423 11.94 52.55 -6.21
CA GLY A 423 13.04 53.15 -5.43
C GLY A 423 12.92 53.23 -3.89
N GLY A 424 13.92 52.70 -3.19
CA GLY A 424 14.22 52.80 -1.74
C GLY A 424 13.16 53.38 -0.78
N GLY A 425 12.47 52.49 -0.04
CA GLY A 425 11.63 52.82 1.13
C GLY A 425 10.65 51.69 1.49
N THR A 426 9.91 51.84 2.60
CA THR A 426 9.06 50.80 3.21
C THR A 426 7.57 50.99 2.86
N LEU A 427 6.93 50.06 2.14
CA LEU A 427 5.45 49.94 2.08
C LEU A 427 4.93 49.89 3.52
N ASN A 428 3.83 50.56 3.83
CA ASN A 428 3.12 50.40 5.10
C ASN A 428 1.64 50.30 4.77
N TRP A 429 1.14 49.07 4.61
CA TRP A 429 -0.28 48.81 4.43
C TRP A 429 -0.74 47.86 5.53
N THR A 430 -1.67 48.36 6.34
CA THR A 430 -2.38 47.60 7.36
C THR A 430 -3.84 47.61 6.98
N THR A 431 -4.40 46.42 6.77
CA THR A 431 -5.81 46.21 6.42
C THR A 431 -6.36 45.13 7.32
N GLN A 432 -7.66 45.17 7.56
CA GLN A 432 -8.33 44.25 8.47
C GLN A 432 -9.61 43.72 7.82
N ILE A 433 -9.95 42.46 8.08
CA ILE A 433 -11.26 41.92 7.75
C ILE A 433 -11.90 41.32 9.00
N ASP A 434 -13.23 41.34 9.05
CA ASP A 434 -14.06 40.78 10.10
C ASP A 434 -15.41 40.33 9.50
N ASN A 435 -16.20 39.57 10.25
CA ASN A 435 -17.56 39.13 9.89
C ASN A 435 -17.68 38.53 8.47
N VAL A 436 -16.76 37.64 8.10
CA VAL A 436 -16.79 36.97 6.79
C VAL A 436 -17.96 35.99 6.76
N ARG A 437 -18.80 36.10 5.74
CA ARG A 437 -19.92 35.21 5.46
C ARG A 437 -19.97 34.95 3.95
N ILE A 438 -19.77 33.71 3.54
CA ILE A 438 -19.85 33.29 2.14
C ILE A 438 -20.93 32.23 2.02
N GLU A 439 -21.88 32.48 1.14
CA GLU A 439 -23.09 31.69 1.01
C GLU A 439 -23.31 31.29 -0.46
N GLY A 440 -23.20 30.01 -0.79
CA GLY A 440 -23.29 29.48 -2.16
C GLY A 440 -24.60 28.75 -2.41
N THR A 441 -25.43 29.25 -3.33
CA THR A 441 -26.72 28.68 -3.69
C THR A 441 -26.65 27.99 -5.04
N THR A 442 -27.06 26.72 -5.07
CA THR A 442 -27.25 25.96 -6.31
C THR A 442 -28.68 26.20 -6.80
N LEU A 443 -28.83 26.64 -8.03
CA LEU A 443 -30.13 26.76 -8.68
C LEU A 443 -30.65 25.36 -9.04
N PRO A 444 -31.95 25.09 -8.88
CA PRO A 444 -32.51 23.81 -9.31
C PRO A 444 -32.24 23.60 -10.80
N PRO A 445 -31.87 22.38 -11.24
CA PRO A 445 -31.62 22.10 -12.64
C PRO A 445 -32.90 22.36 -13.44
N GLU A 446 -32.88 23.39 -14.29
CA GLU A 446 -33.94 23.59 -15.27
C GLU A 446 -33.76 22.52 -16.35
N ALA A 447 -34.80 21.70 -16.60
CA ALA A 447 -34.77 20.71 -17.67
C ALA A 447 -34.44 21.41 -19.00
N ALA A 448 -33.23 21.19 -19.48
CA ALA A 448 -32.71 21.84 -20.67
C ALA A 448 -33.44 21.33 -21.94
N ASP A 449 -33.54 22.20 -22.95
CA ASP A 449 -34.27 21.87 -24.18
C ASP A 449 -33.56 20.77 -24.99
N GLN A 450 -34.16 19.59 -25.04
CA GLN A 450 -33.64 18.42 -25.76
C GLN A 450 -34.10 18.36 -27.23
N THR A 451 -34.90 19.32 -27.71
CA THR A 451 -35.54 19.27 -29.04
C THR A 451 -34.54 19.03 -30.17
N ALA A 452 -33.39 19.71 -30.12
CA ALA A 452 -32.35 19.56 -31.15
C ALA A 452 -31.70 18.17 -31.13
N LEU A 453 -31.42 17.62 -29.94
CA LEU A 453 -30.87 16.27 -29.78
C LEU A 453 -31.84 15.20 -30.28
N VAL A 454 -33.12 15.32 -29.93
CA VAL A 454 -34.17 14.41 -30.40
C VAL A 454 -34.26 14.42 -31.93
N ALA A 455 -34.26 15.60 -32.55
CA ALA A 455 -34.32 15.73 -34.00
C ALA A 455 -33.09 15.09 -34.68
N LEU A 456 -31.88 15.32 -34.16
CA LEU A 456 -30.66 14.74 -34.71
C LEU A 456 -30.62 13.22 -34.54
N ARG A 457 -31.07 12.71 -33.39
CA ARG A 457 -31.20 11.26 -33.11
C ARG A 457 -32.15 10.59 -34.09
N ASP A 458 -33.31 11.18 -34.31
CA ASP A 458 -34.30 10.65 -35.26
C ASP A 458 -33.76 10.67 -36.70
N GLU A 459 -33.07 11.73 -37.10
CA GLU A 459 -32.40 11.82 -38.39
C GLU A 459 -31.33 10.72 -38.54
N ALA A 460 -30.48 10.53 -37.54
CA ALA A 460 -29.42 9.52 -37.55
C ALA A 460 -29.98 8.09 -37.66
N LYS A 461 -31.08 7.78 -36.95
CA LYS A 461 -31.78 6.47 -37.06
C LYS A 461 -32.43 6.23 -38.42
N ALA A 462 -32.74 7.29 -39.17
CA ALA A 462 -33.37 7.22 -40.48
C ALA A 462 -32.38 7.14 -41.65
N LEU A 463 -31.07 7.24 -41.41
CA LEU A 463 -30.05 7.15 -42.46
C LEU A 463 -30.04 5.78 -43.13
N ASP A 464 -29.96 5.76 -44.46
CA ASP A 464 -29.65 4.54 -45.20
C ASP A 464 -28.17 4.23 -45.06
N LEU A 465 -27.85 3.21 -44.25
CA LEU A 465 -26.48 2.81 -43.97
C LEU A 465 -25.90 1.85 -45.04
N THR A 466 -26.64 1.60 -46.12
CA THR A 466 -26.18 0.76 -47.24
C THR A 466 -24.97 1.39 -47.92
N GLY A 467 -23.83 0.70 -47.89
CA GLY A 467 -22.59 1.16 -48.54
C GLY A 467 -21.55 1.77 -47.60
N TYR A 468 -21.85 1.95 -46.31
CA TYR A 468 -20.86 2.33 -45.30
C TYR A 468 -20.16 1.10 -44.68
N THR A 469 -18.98 1.31 -44.11
CA THR A 469 -18.20 0.26 -43.41
C THR A 469 -18.86 -0.14 -42.09
N GLU A 470 -18.61 -1.38 -41.64
CA GLU A 470 -19.14 -1.85 -40.34
C GLU A 470 -18.55 -1.07 -39.16
N GLN A 471 -17.28 -0.64 -39.23
CA GLN A 471 -16.69 0.19 -38.18
C GLN A 471 -17.42 1.53 -38.03
N SER A 472 -17.64 2.27 -39.14
CA SER A 472 -18.30 3.58 -39.06
C SER A 472 -19.77 3.48 -38.66
N LYS A 473 -20.46 2.38 -39.00
CA LYS A 473 -21.81 2.08 -38.46
C LYS A 473 -21.79 1.84 -36.96
N ALA A 474 -20.80 1.11 -36.44
CA ALA A 474 -20.68 0.85 -35.02
C ALA A 474 -20.49 2.16 -34.23
N VAL A 475 -19.67 3.08 -34.74
CA VAL A 475 -19.49 4.44 -34.18
C VAL A 475 -20.83 5.20 -34.13
N LEU A 476 -21.59 5.21 -35.24
CA LEU A 476 -22.90 5.87 -35.27
C LEU A 476 -23.87 5.26 -34.24
N ASN A 477 -23.94 3.93 -34.17
CA ASN A 477 -24.83 3.23 -33.24
C ASN A 477 -24.48 3.51 -31.78
N LYS A 478 -23.18 3.59 -31.46
CA LYS A 478 -22.67 3.99 -30.14
C LYS A 478 -23.17 5.38 -29.75
N ALA A 479 -23.05 6.36 -30.66
CA ALA A 479 -23.51 7.72 -30.40
C ALA A 479 -25.05 7.83 -30.32
N ILE A 480 -25.79 7.06 -31.12
CA ILE A 480 -27.25 6.98 -31.02
C ILE A 480 -27.68 6.43 -29.65
N ALA A 481 -27.00 5.39 -29.16
CA ALA A 481 -27.28 4.82 -27.84
C ALA A 481 -27.02 5.83 -26.71
N ALA A 482 -25.94 6.61 -26.79
CA ALA A 482 -25.66 7.69 -25.85
C ALA A 482 -26.77 8.76 -25.86
N ALA A 483 -27.25 9.18 -27.04
CA ALA A 483 -28.36 10.12 -27.15
C ALA A 483 -29.68 9.54 -26.60
N ASP A 484 -29.98 8.26 -26.87
CA ASP A 484 -31.17 7.58 -26.36
C ASP A 484 -31.20 7.48 -24.82
N ALA A 485 -30.04 7.36 -24.17
CA ALA A 485 -29.95 7.27 -22.71
C ALA A 485 -30.30 8.58 -21.98
N ILE A 486 -30.16 9.72 -22.66
CA ILE A 486 -30.35 11.06 -22.08
C ILE A 486 -31.72 11.66 -22.47
N ILE A 487 -32.26 11.29 -23.63
CA ILE A 487 -33.56 11.81 -24.08
C ILE A 487 -34.68 11.40 -23.10
N GLY A 488 -35.40 12.39 -22.57
CA GLY A 488 -36.51 12.19 -21.63
C GLY A 488 -36.11 12.15 -20.15
N THR A 489 -34.84 12.43 -19.83
CA THR A 489 -34.35 12.60 -18.45
C THR A 489 -34.15 14.09 -18.12
N GLU A 490 -33.90 14.42 -16.84
CA GLU A 490 -33.55 15.78 -16.37
C GLU A 490 -32.07 16.11 -16.62
N ALA A 491 -31.59 15.84 -17.84
CA ALA A 491 -30.20 16.05 -18.21
C ALA A 491 -29.84 17.54 -18.28
N THR A 492 -28.61 17.86 -17.87
CA THR A 492 -28.06 19.22 -17.96
C THR A 492 -27.78 19.60 -19.42
N GLN A 493 -27.72 20.91 -19.71
CA GLN A 493 -27.37 21.38 -21.06
C GLN A 493 -26.00 20.85 -21.52
N ALA A 494 -25.03 20.72 -20.62
CA ALA A 494 -23.71 20.16 -20.92
C ALA A 494 -23.79 18.69 -21.38
N GLN A 495 -24.61 17.87 -20.71
CA GLN A 495 -24.84 16.47 -21.09
C GLN A 495 -25.54 16.36 -22.46
N ILE A 496 -26.54 17.21 -22.69
CA ILE A 496 -27.26 17.29 -23.96
C ILE A 496 -26.31 17.70 -25.09
N ASP A 497 -25.50 18.73 -24.88
CA ASP A 497 -24.53 19.25 -25.85
C ASP A 497 -23.47 18.19 -26.18
N HIS A 498 -22.96 17.47 -25.17
CA HIS A 498 -21.98 16.41 -25.41
C HIS A 498 -22.55 15.25 -26.24
N ALA A 499 -23.75 14.76 -25.91
CA ALA A 499 -24.40 13.73 -26.71
C ALA A 499 -24.76 14.20 -28.12
N PHE A 500 -25.16 15.46 -28.26
CA PHE A 500 -25.39 16.09 -29.56
C PHE A 500 -24.10 16.13 -30.39
N ASN A 501 -22.98 16.50 -29.78
CA ASN A 501 -21.67 16.55 -30.40
C ASN A 501 -21.19 15.16 -30.82
N MET A 502 -21.28 14.14 -29.94
CA MET A 502 -20.97 12.75 -30.28
C MET A 502 -21.75 12.27 -31.50
N LEU A 503 -23.06 12.52 -31.52
CA LEU A 503 -23.92 12.08 -32.61
C LEU A 503 -23.64 12.83 -33.92
N THR A 504 -23.40 14.14 -33.84
CA THR A 504 -23.01 14.97 -34.99
C THR A 504 -21.72 14.45 -35.61
N VAL A 505 -20.72 14.20 -34.78
CA VAL A 505 -19.41 13.69 -35.18
C VAL A 505 -19.51 12.28 -35.76
N ALA A 506 -20.23 11.38 -35.09
CA ALA A 506 -20.38 10.00 -35.52
C ALA A 506 -21.06 9.91 -36.89
N LYS A 507 -22.10 10.73 -37.10
CA LYS A 507 -22.76 10.87 -38.41
C LYS A 507 -21.81 11.40 -39.49
N ALA A 508 -20.99 12.40 -39.17
CA ALA A 508 -19.98 12.94 -40.09
C ALA A 508 -18.84 11.95 -40.39
N SER A 509 -18.62 10.98 -39.52
CA SER A 509 -17.55 9.97 -39.62
C SER A 509 -17.96 8.73 -40.44
N LEU A 510 -19.19 8.67 -40.95
CA LEU A 510 -19.64 7.60 -41.86
C LEU A 510 -18.80 7.58 -43.14
N THR A 511 -18.20 6.43 -43.46
CA THR A 511 -17.33 6.25 -44.64
C THR A 511 -17.62 4.93 -45.36
N SER A 512 -17.48 4.93 -46.69
CA SER A 512 -17.54 3.71 -47.52
C SER A 512 -16.19 3.02 -47.66
N GLU A 513 -15.11 3.71 -47.29
CA GLU A 513 -13.74 3.21 -47.36
C GLU A 513 -13.24 2.82 -45.97
N PRO A 514 -12.51 1.71 -45.83
CA PRO A 514 -11.83 1.40 -44.58
C PRO A 514 -10.79 2.48 -44.26
N VAL A 515 -10.63 2.80 -42.98
CA VAL A 515 -9.55 3.68 -42.52
C VAL A 515 -8.23 2.98 -42.85
N GLY A 516 -7.40 3.62 -43.68
CA GLY A 516 -6.04 3.12 -43.97
C GLY A 516 -5.10 3.41 -42.79
N ASP A 517 -3.94 2.75 -42.76
CA ASP A 517 -2.96 2.95 -41.69
C ASP A 517 -2.52 4.42 -41.60
N ILE A 518 -2.84 5.07 -40.48
CA ILE A 518 -2.49 6.47 -40.24
C ILE A 518 -1.13 6.52 -39.56
N SER A 519 -0.11 6.98 -40.29
CA SER A 519 1.25 7.15 -39.75
C SER A 519 1.53 8.56 -39.24
N THR A 520 0.64 9.52 -39.50
CA THR A 520 0.82 10.92 -39.08
C THR A 520 -0.51 11.62 -38.87
N TYR A 521 -0.64 12.30 -37.74
CA TYR A 521 -1.66 13.31 -37.52
C TYR A 521 -1.04 14.69 -37.29
N ARG A 522 -1.74 15.72 -37.76
CA ARG A 522 -1.45 17.13 -37.54
C ARG A 522 -2.78 17.78 -37.21
N PHE A 523 -2.94 18.24 -35.98
CA PHE A 523 -4.14 18.85 -35.45
C PHE A 523 -3.89 20.32 -35.16
N ASP A 524 -4.83 21.15 -35.59
CA ASP A 524 -4.89 22.58 -35.33
C ASP A 524 -6.15 22.86 -34.52
N PHE A 525 -5.97 23.32 -33.29
CA PHE A 525 -7.01 23.44 -32.28
C PHE A 525 -7.55 24.85 -32.24
N GLY A 526 -8.87 24.97 -32.25
CA GLY A 526 -9.55 26.25 -32.10
C GLY A 526 -10.59 26.50 -33.18
N SER A 527 -11.17 27.71 -33.11
CA SER A 527 -12.31 28.10 -33.92
C SER A 527 -11.94 28.63 -35.31
N GLY A 528 -10.66 28.93 -35.56
CA GLY A 528 -10.10 29.47 -36.79
C GLY A 528 -10.06 28.48 -37.96
N SER A 529 -9.40 28.88 -39.05
CA SER A 529 -9.17 27.99 -40.18
C SER A 529 -7.89 27.22 -39.94
N ALA A 530 -7.92 25.90 -40.09
CA ALA A 530 -6.73 25.09 -39.91
C ALA A 530 -5.61 25.52 -40.87
N ALA A 531 -4.39 25.53 -40.36
CA ALA A 531 -3.17 25.70 -41.14
C ALA A 531 -3.07 24.66 -42.26
N GLU A 532 -2.36 25.00 -43.34
CA GLU A 532 -2.18 24.10 -44.48
C GLU A 532 -1.55 22.76 -44.03
N GLY A 533 -2.22 21.65 -44.34
CA GLY A 533 -1.79 20.30 -43.96
C GLY A 533 -2.13 19.88 -42.53
N TYR A 534 -2.87 20.71 -41.79
CA TYR A 534 -3.42 20.38 -40.47
C TYR A 534 -4.91 20.09 -40.54
N THR A 535 -5.35 19.21 -39.67
CA THR A 535 -6.74 18.83 -39.46
C THR A 535 -7.32 19.73 -38.37
N LYS A 536 -8.41 20.43 -38.67
CA LYS A 536 -9.09 21.25 -37.67
C LYS A 536 -9.66 20.37 -36.56
N VAL A 537 -9.46 20.79 -35.32
CA VAL A 537 -10.12 20.24 -34.13
C VAL A 537 -10.79 21.40 -33.40
N ASP A 538 -12.11 21.43 -33.43
CA ASP A 538 -12.88 22.36 -32.60
C ASP A 538 -13.19 21.74 -31.24
N ALA A 539 -13.50 22.59 -30.25
CA ALA A 539 -13.87 22.19 -28.90
C ALA A 539 -15.08 21.24 -28.83
N LYS A 540 -15.90 21.18 -29.88
CA LYS A 540 -17.10 20.33 -29.92
C LYS A 540 -16.84 18.97 -30.57
N ARG A 541 -15.60 18.68 -30.97
CA ARG A 541 -15.23 17.40 -31.60
C ARG A 541 -15.14 16.28 -30.56
N ALA A 542 -16.27 15.68 -30.20
CA ALA A 542 -16.33 14.57 -29.25
C ALA A 542 -15.63 13.29 -29.76
N TYR A 543 -15.01 12.54 -28.86
CA TYR A 543 -14.47 11.20 -29.12
C TYR A 543 -15.58 10.15 -29.10
N VAL A 544 -15.55 9.22 -30.05
CA VAL A 544 -16.42 8.03 -30.07
C VAL A 544 -15.57 6.89 -30.58
N GLU A 545 -15.27 5.90 -29.75
CA GLU A 545 -14.40 4.77 -30.11
C GLU A 545 -14.74 4.20 -31.51
N GLY A 546 -13.75 4.29 -32.40
CA GLY A 546 -13.78 3.97 -33.83
C GLY A 546 -13.81 5.20 -34.75
N ASN A 547 -13.93 6.43 -34.23
CA ASN A 547 -14.00 7.68 -34.99
C ASN A 547 -12.66 8.40 -35.14
N GLY A 548 -11.56 7.78 -34.72
CA GLY A 548 -10.20 8.27 -34.88
C GLY A 548 -9.72 9.21 -33.78
N TYR A 549 -10.43 10.28 -33.43
CA TYR A 549 -9.98 11.23 -32.41
C TYR A 549 -11.11 12.11 -31.87
N GLY A 550 -10.88 12.76 -30.72
CA GLY A 550 -11.77 13.78 -30.17
C GLY A 550 -11.56 14.01 -28.67
N PHE A 551 -12.34 14.93 -28.10
CA PHE A 551 -12.38 15.17 -26.66
C PHE A 551 -13.31 14.18 -25.96
N ALA A 552 -12.89 13.66 -24.81
CA ALA A 552 -13.68 12.76 -23.98
C ALA A 552 -14.94 13.43 -23.43
N ASP A 553 -14.85 14.71 -23.09
CA ASP A 553 -15.95 15.55 -22.63
C ASP A 553 -15.82 16.95 -23.25
N THR A 554 -16.77 17.30 -24.12
CA THR A 554 -16.77 18.57 -24.85
C THR A 554 -17.34 19.73 -24.05
N SER A 555 -17.98 19.48 -22.91
CA SER A 555 -18.46 20.54 -22.01
C SER A 555 -17.33 21.27 -21.31
N LEU A 556 -16.17 20.61 -21.23
CA LEU A 556 -14.96 21.06 -20.56
C LEU A 556 -13.96 21.73 -21.51
N THR A 557 -14.40 22.05 -22.73
CA THR A 557 -13.56 22.62 -23.79
C THR A 557 -14.18 23.85 -24.42
N VAL A 558 -13.36 24.87 -24.67
CA VAL A 558 -13.79 26.13 -25.28
C VAL A 558 -12.75 26.62 -26.28
N ASP A 559 -13.18 26.96 -27.49
CA ASP A 559 -12.30 27.54 -28.49
C ASP A 559 -12.22 29.06 -28.37
N GLU A 560 -11.04 29.61 -28.63
CA GLU A 560 -10.83 31.05 -28.81
C GLU A 560 -9.95 31.31 -30.03
N ASN A 561 -10.12 32.48 -30.64
CA ASN A 561 -9.29 32.95 -31.74
C ASN A 561 -8.95 34.43 -31.51
N ARG A 562 -7.66 34.75 -31.56
CA ARG A 562 -7.10 36.10 -31.36
C ARG A 562 -6.95 36.88 -32.65
N GLU A 563 -7.23 36.27 -33.80
CA GLU A 563 -7.19 36.83 -35.16
C GLU A 563 -5.84 37.50 -35.49
N THR A 564 -4.74 36.88 -35.04
CA THR A 564 -3.39 37.43 -35.22
C THR A 564 -2.82 37.22 -36.63
N GLY A 565 -3.41 36.33 -37.42
CA GLY A 565 -2.99 35.99 -38.78
C GLY A 565 -1.97 34.85 -38.87
N ASN A 566 -1.60 34.21 -37.75
CA ASN A 566 -0.77 32.99 -37.75
C ASN A 566 -1.63 31.78 -37.37
N ALA A 567 -2.04 31.00 -38.37
CA ALA A 567 -2.99 29.90 -38.22
C ALA A 567 -2.67 28.92 -37.07
N LEU A 568 -1.40 28.59 -36.78
CA LEU A 568 -1.06 27.60 -35.72
C LEU A 568 -1.02 28.17 -34.30
N THR A 569 -1.20 29.47 -34.13
CA THR A 569 -1.04 30.16 -32.83
C THR A 569 -2.08 31.25 -32.59
N GLU A 570 -2.89 31.58 -33.59
CA GLU A 570 -3.93 32.59 -33.45
C GLU A 570 -5.12 32.07 -32.66
N ASP A 571 -5.41 30.78 -32.77
CA ASP A 571 -6.45 30.08 -32.03
C ASP A 571 -5.89 28.94 -31.17
N PHE A 572 -6.75 28.52 -30.25
CA PHE A 572 -6.51 27.42 -29.33
C PHE A 572 -7.82 26.90 -28.78
N THR A 573 -7.77 25.69 -28.24
CA THR A 573 -8.80 25.15 -27.35
C THR A 573 -8.31 25.22 -25.90
N ARG A 574 -9.11 25.80 -25.01
CA ARG A 574 -8.95 25.64 -23.56
C ARG A 574 -9.51 24.28 -23.16
N VAL A 575 -8.77 23.50 -22.37
CA VAL A 575 -9.14 22.11 -22.03
C VAL A 575 -9.10 21.90 -20.51
N ASN A 576 -10.25 21.91 -19.84
CA ASN A 576 -10.28 21.92 -18.38
C ASN A 576 -10.83 20.62 -17.78
N GLY A 577 -9.95 19.68 -17.40
CA GLY A 577 -10.37 18.44 -16.73
C GLY A 577 -10.91 17.36 -17.67
N THR A 578 -10.62 17.44 -18.96
CA THR A 578 -10.92 16.39 -19.94
C THR A 578 -9.67 15.93 -20.68
N SER A 579 -9.83 14.88 -21.48
CA SER A 579 -8.77 14.27 -22.29
C SER A 579 -9.04 14.45 -23.77
N PHE A 580 -7.97 14.56 -24.56
CA PHE A 580 -8.03 14.42 -26.01
C PHE A 580 -7.51 13.04 -26.40
N LEU A 581 -8.33 12.24 -27.07
CA LEU A 581 -8.01 10.88 -27.48
C LEU A 581 -7.71 10.81 -28.96
N VAL A 582 -6.72 9.98 -29.35
CA VAL A 582 -6.35 9.75 -30.76
C VAL A 582 -6.00 8.28 -30.99
N GLU A 583 -6.83 7.58 -31.77
CA GLU A 583 -6.59 6.21 -32.23
C GLU A 583 -5.47 6.19 -33.27
N MET A 584 -4.44 5.38 -32.99
CA MET A 584 -3.25 5.20 -33.83
C MET A 584 -2.75 3.76 -33.72
N GLU A 585 -2.12 3.24 -34.76
CA GLU A 585 -1.52 1.90 -34.68
C GLU A 585 -0.44 1.85 -33.60
N PRO A 586 -0.37 0.81 -32.76
CA PRO A 586 0.70 0.66 -31.77
C PRO A 586 2.09 0.69 -32.42
N ALA A 587 2.87 1.73 -32.12
CA ALA A 587 4.21 1.95 -32.66
C ALA A 587 4.97 3.00 -31.82
N ASN A 588 6.18 3.34 -32.25
CA ASN A 588 6.92 4.48 -31.71
C ASN A 588 6.49 5.76 -32.44
N TYR A 589 6.25 6.84 -31.71
CA TYR A 589 5.84 8.13 -32.25
C TYR A 589 6.66 9.27 -31.67
N ARG A 590 6.87 10.30 -32.48
CA ARG A 590 7.22 11.63 -32.00
C ARG A 590 5.96 12.45 -31.82
N VAL A 591 5.77 12.97 -30.62
CA VAL A 591 4.75 13.95 -30.31
C VAL A 591 5.39 15.34 -30.34
N THR A 592 4.72 16.28 -30.99
CA THR A 592 5.05 17.71 -30.92
C THR A 592 3.78 18.50 -30.64
N MET A 593 3.77 19.27 -29.56
CA MET A 593 2.61 20.03 -29.09
C MET A 593 2.99 21.50 -28.92
N THR A 594 2.10 22.40 -29.34
CA THR A 594 2.23 23.84 -29.14
C THR A 594 1.18 24.31 -28.14
N ILE A 595 1.63 24.97 -27.07
CA ILE A 595 0.77 25.58 -26.05
C ILE A 595 1.14 27.06 -25.88
N GLY A 596 0.15 27.94 -25.76
CA GLY A 596 0.38 29.36 -25.58
C GLY A 596 -0.82 30.22 -25.97
N ASP A 597 -0.67 31.52 -25.76
CA ASP A 597 -1.64 32.52 -26.17
C ASP A 597 -0.94 33.88 -26.33
N SER A 598 -1.30 34.61 -27.38
CA SER A 598 -0.73 35.91 -27.68
C SER A 598 -1.17 37.03 -26.71
N GLN A 599 -2.28 36.84 -25.99
CA GLN A 599 -2.89 37.89 -25.16
C GLN A 599 -2.87 37.58 -23.65
N GLU A 600 -2.91 36.31 -23.26
CA GLU A 600 -2.94 35.89 -21.86
C GLU A 600 -1.87 34.83 -21.56
N ALA A 601 -1.46 34.73 -20.30
CA ALA A 601 -0.64 33.59 -19.88
C ALA A 601 -1.49 32.29 -19.88
N THR A 602 -0.83 31.16 -20.06
CA THR A 602 -1.42 29.82 -19.85
C THR A 602 -0.64 29.08 -18.78
N ASN A 603 -1.33 28.42 -17.85
CA ASN A 603 -0.72 27.45 -16.94
C ASN A 603 -1.18 26.06 -17.34
N ALA A 604 -0.23 25.24 -17.82
CA ALA A 604 -0.53 23.93 -18.38
C ALA A 604 0.51 22.88 -17.95
N GLY A 605 0.01 21.68 -17.63
CA GLY A 605 0.74 20.42 -17.60
C GLY A 605 0.11 19.44 -18.58
N VAL A 606 0.88 18.44 -19.00
CA VAL A 606 0.47 17.42 -19.96
C VAL A 606 0.90 16.05 -19.46
N VAL A 607 -0.08 15.16 -19.33
CA VAL A 607 0.10 13.73 -19.09
C VAL A 607 -0.29 13.00 -20.37
N THR A 608 0.49 12.00 -20.75
CA THR A 608 0.25 11.21 -21.96
C THR A 608 0.59 9.76 -21.66
N GLU A 609 -0.34 8.83 -21.94
CA GLU A 609 -0.21 7.41 -21.57
C GLU A 609 0.15 7.21 -20.09
N GLN A 610 -0.53 7.94 -19.18
CA GLN A 610 -0.26 7.97 -17.73
C GLN A 610 1.11 8.54 -17.33
N MET A 611 1.92 9.02 -18.27
CA MET A 611 3.24 9.61 -18.00
C MET A 611 3.17 11.13 -18.03
N THR A 612 3.66 11.80 -16.98
CA THR A 612 3.84 13.25 -17.01
C THR A 612 4.94 13.62 -18.00
N LYS A 613 4.55 14.22 -19.13
CA LYS A 613 5.49 14.70 -20.16
C LYS A 613 5.82 16.18 -19.97
N VAL A 614 4.88 16.95 -19.42
CA VAL A 614 5.09 18.36 -19.08
C VAL A 614 4.52 18.60 -17.69
N PRO A 615 5.34 18.97 -16.69
CA PRO A 615 4.81 19.40 -15.39
C PRO A 615 4.11 20.76 -15.53
N ASN A 616 3.18 21.06 -14.62
CA ASN A 616 2.47 22.34 -14.61
C ASN A 616 3.45 23.51 -14.65
N SER A 617 3.38 24.29 -15.73
CA SER A 617 4.25 25.43 -15.96
C SER A 617 3.46 26.57 -16.59
N THR A 618 3.81 27.80 -16.21
CA THR A 618 3.20 29.00 -16.79
C THR A 618 3.98 29.42 -18.03
N VAL A 619 3.31 29.52 -19.17
CA VAL A 619 3.78 30.19 -20.38
C VAL A 619 3.24 31.63 -20.35
N PRO A 620 4.09 32.66 -20.34
CA PRO A 620 3.66 34.06 -20.32
C PRO A 620 2.81 34.46 -21.52
N SER A 621 2.01 35.52 -21.36
CA SER A 621 1.28 36.16 -22.47
C SER A 621 2.24 36.58 -23.59
N GLY A 622 1.88 36.25 -24.83
CA GLY A 622 2.70 36.55 -26.02
C GLY A 622 3.73 35.48 -26.34
N GLU A 623 3.91 34.47 -25.48
CA GLU A 623 4.86 33.37 -25.69
C GLU A 623 4.13 32.06 -26.01
N PHE A 624 4.81 31.21 -26.77
CA PHE A 624 4.35 29.87 -27.12
C PHE A 624 5.47 28.87 -26.81
N LYS A 625 5.09 27.74 -26.23
CA LYS A 625 5.99 26.65 -25.88
C LYS A 625 5.70 25.47 -26.79
N GLU A 626 6.69 25.10 -27.59
CA GLU A 626 6.69 23.84 -28.33
C GLU A 626 7.33 22.76 -27.45
N ILE A 627 6.59 21.68 -27.22
CA ILE A 627 7.03 20.52 -26.48
C ILE A 627 7.18 19.38 -27.47
N SER A 628 8.31 18.69 -27.47
CA SER A 628 8.46 17.46 -28.23
C SER A 628 9.11 16.34 -27.42
N TYR A 629 8.56 15.14 -27.54
CA TYR A 629 9.05 13.93 -26.91
C TYR A 629 8.67 12.71 -27.75
N ASP A 630 9.46 11.64 -27.61
CA ASP A 630 9.16 10.37 -28.24
C ASP A 630 8.40 9.48 -27.25
N ILE A 631 7.47 8.70 -27.77
CA ILE A 631 6.60 7.83 -26.98
C ILE A 631 6.30 6.51 -27.70
N ALA A 632 6.26 5.43 -26.93
CA ALA A 632 5.88 4.10 -27.37
C ALA A 632 4.38 3.88 -27.09
N LEU A 633 3.53 3.93 -28.11
CA LEU A 633 2.11 3.60 -27.99
C LEU A 633 1.93 2.08 -27.95
N ILE A 634 1.02 1.59 -27.10
CA ILE A 634 0.82 0.16 -26.83
C ILE A 634 -0.62 -0.28 -27.11
N ASP A 635 -1.62 0.42 -26.58
CA ASP A 635 -3.04 0.04 -26.65
C ASP A 635 -3.75 0.53 -27.92
N GLY A 636 -3.09 1.40 -28.67
CA GLY A 636 -3.57 1.94 -29.93
C GLY A 636 -4.40 3.22 -29.78
N VAL A 637 -4.47 3.81 -28.59
CA VAL A 637 -5.17 5.08 -28.37
C VAL A 637 -4.33 6.00 -27.52
N PHE A 638 -3.82 7.07 -28.12
CA PHE A 638 -3.23 8.13 -27.31
C PHE A 638 -4.29 8.78 -26.43
N ASN A 639 -3.97 8.94 -25.15
CA ASN A 639 -4.73 9.70 -24.18
C ASN A 639 -3.91 10.91 -23.72
N PHE A 640 -4.29 12.11 -24.16
CA PHE A 640 -3.69 13.38 -23.74
C PHE A 640 -4.53 14.05 -22.66
N GLU A 641 -4.04 14.01 -21.43
CA GLU A 641 -4.64 14.66 -20.27
C GLU A 641 -3.96 16.01 -20.01
N PHE A 642 -4.77 17.05 -19.81
CA PHE A 642 -4.30 18.40 -19.55
C PHE A 642 -4.57 18.78 -18.09
N SER A 643 -3.59 19.41 -17.46
CA SER A 643 -3.68 19.90 -16.08
C SER A 643 -3.19 21.35 -15.97
N GLY A 644 -3.35 21.96 -14.80
CA GLY A 644 -3.08 23.40 -14.59
C GLY A 644 -4.36 24.24 -14.69
N ASN A 645 -4.25 25.54 -14.44
CA ASN A 645 -5.44 26.37 -14.19
C ASN A 645 -6.03 26.99 -15.46
N THR A 646 -5.27 27.07 -16.56
CA THR A 646 -5.72 27.60 -17.86
C THR A 646 -5.01 26.92 -19.04
N PRO A 647 -5.00 25.58 -19.13
CA PRO A 647 -4.30 24.89 -20.21
C PRO A 647 -4.91 25.23 -21.57
N LYS A 648 -4.05 25.70 -22.48
CA LYS A 648 -4.39 26.07 -23.86
C LYS A 648 -3.56 25.24 -24.81
N ILE A 649 -4.20 24.51 -25.71
CA ILE A 649 -3.52 23.79 -26.79
C ILE A 649 -3.84 24.45 -28.12
N ASN A 650 -2.80 24.77 -28.89
CA ASN A 650 -2.91 25.34 -30.23
C ASN A 650 -2.75 24.26 -31.30
N ALA A 651 -1.74 23.40 -31.18
CA ALA A 651 -1.44 22.40 -32.19
C ALA A 651 -0.89 21.11 -31.58
N LEU A 652 -1.16 19.98 -32.25
CA LEU A 652 -0.60 18.67 -31.93
C LEU A 652 -0.18 17.96 -33.20
N LYS A 653 1.00 17.35 -33.17
CA LYS A 653 1.54 16.57 -34.26
C LYS A 653 2.01 15.23 -33.72
N LEU A 654 1.55 14.16 -34.35
CA LEU A 654 1.90 12.78 -34.04
C LEU A 654 2.57 12.19 -35.28
N GLU A 655 3.82 11.78 -35.18
CA GLU A 655 4.59 11.24 -36.30
C GLU A 655 5.13 9.86 -35.96
N ARG A 656 4.72 8.83 -36.72
CA ARG A 656 5.28 7.49 -36.56
C ARG A 656 6.78 7.54 -36.82
N LEU A 657 7.55 7.06 -35.85
CA LEU A 657 8.98 6.85 -35.97
C LEU A 657 9.24 5.56 -36.75
N PRO A 658 10.37 5.45 -37.47
CA PRO A 658 10.77 4.21 -38.12
C PRO A 658 10.86 3.06 -37.10
N ASP A 659 10.43 1.86 -37.50
CA ASP A 659 10.64 0.67 -36.70
C ASP A 659 12.15 0.41 -36.56
N ASN A 660 12.60 -0.04 -35.38
CA ASN A 660 14.03 -0.18 -35.08
C ASN A 660 14.73 -1.30 -35.88
N GLY A 661 13.97 -2.23 -36.47
CA GLY A 661 14.48 -3.41 -37.17
C GLY A 661 15.21 -4.38 -36.24
N ALA A 662 15.85 -5.40 -36.82
CA ALA A 662 16.70 -6.35 -36.07
C ALA A 662 18.10 -5.78 -35.80
N GLY A 663 18.66 -6.06 -34.62
CA GLY A 663 20.03 -5.72 -34.26
C GLY A 663 21.08 -6.73 -34.75
N ASP A 664 22.38 -6.38 -34.64
CA ASP A 664 23.49 -7.30 -34.96
C ASP A 664 23.58 -8.48 -33.97
N LYS A 665 23.19 -8.25 -32.72
CA LYS A 665 23.04 -9.27 -31.67
C LYS A 665 21.83 -8.96 -30.77
N PRO A 666 21.15 -9.97 -30.23
CA PRO A 666 20.01 -9.76 -29.33
C PRO A 666 20.44 -9.08 -28.03
N VAL A 667 19.55 -8.25 -27.48
CA VAL A 667 19.68 -7.62 -26.17
C VAL A 667 18.64 -8.18 -25.20
N ILE A 668 19.05 -8.53 -23.98
CA ILE A 668 18.17 -8.86 -22.87
C ILE A 668 17.96 -7.59 -22.03
N TYR A 669 16.79 -6.98 -22.15
CA TYR A 669 16.38 -5.87 -21.30
C TYR A 669 15.77 -6.41 -19.99
N LEU A 670 16.26 -5.93 -18.84
CA LEU A 670 15.68 -6.27 -17.54
C LEU A 670 14.82 -5.12 -17.02
N ALA A 671 13.52 -5.35 -16.85
CA ALA A 671 12.58 -4.42 -16.24
C ALA A 671 12.09 -4.99 -14.90
N SER A 672 12.47 -4.35 -13.79
CA SER A 672 12.21 -4.88 -12.44
C SER A 672 12.49 -3.85 -11.34
N ASP A 673 12.47 -4.33 -10.09
CA ASP A 673 12.64 -3.64 -8.81
C ASP A 673 14.07 -3.76 -8.21
N SER A 674 14.18 -3.54 -6.89
CA SER A 674 15.44 -3.54 -6.14
C SER A 674 16.14 -4.89 -6.06
N THR A 675 15.45 -6.01 -6.30
CA THR A 675 16.08 -7.34 -6.29
C THR A 675 16.87 -7.63 -7.57
N VAL A 676 16.74 -6.77 -8.60
CA VAL A 676 17.37 -6.92 -9.91
C VAL A 676 18.28 -5.75 -10.25
N ALA A 677 17.97 -4.56 -9.74
CA ALA A 677 18.68 -3.31 -10.02
C ALA A 677 20.20 -3.37 -9.77
N ASN A 678 20.95 -2.58 -10.52
CA ASN A 678 22.38 -2.34 -10.28
C ASN A 678 22.58 -1.44 -9.05
N TYR A 679 23.59 -1.73 -8.24
CA TYR A 679 23.92 -0.94 -7.06
C TYR A 679 25.33 -0.32 -7.15
N ALA A 680 25.46 0.93 -6.70
CA ALA A 680 26.75 1.58 -6.57
C ALA A 680 27.54 1.01 -5.39
N GLU A 681 28.88 1.14 -5.42
CA GLU A 681 29.80 0.56 -4.41
C GLU A 681 29.45 0.93 -2.95
N GLY A 682 28.89 2.11 -2.72
CA GLY A 682 28.46 2.54 -1.37
C GLY A 682 27.28 1.75 -0.78
N TYR A 683 26.60 0.94 -1.57
CA TYR A 683 25.49 0.08 -1.13
C TYR A 683 25.95 -1.34 -0.78
N ARG A 684 27.21 -1.70 -1.03
CA ARG A 684 27.71 -3.05 -0.74
C ARG A 684 27.56 -3.41 0.75
N PRO A 685 27.22 -4.66 1.08
CA PRO A 685 27.17 -5.83 0.19
C PRO A 685 25.89 -5.99 -0.66
N GLN A 686 24.94 -5.04 -0.64
CA GLN A 686 23.71 -5.14 -1.40
C GLN A 686 23.97 -5.18 -2.93
N ALA A 687 23.29 -6.09 -3.61
CA ALA A 687 23.31 -6.23 -5.07
C ALA A 687 21.96 -6.79 -5.57
N GLY A 688 21.57 -6.44 -6.80
CA GLY A 688 20.47 -7.10 -7.49
C GLY A 688 21.00 -8.23 -8.38
N TRP A 689 20.23 -9.28 -8.61
CA TRP A 689 20.70 -10.40 -9.43
C TRP A 689 20.98 -9.96 -10.88
N GLY A 690 20.20 -9.03 -11.43
CA GLY A 690 20.44 -8.49 -12.78
C GLY A 690 21.82 -7.86 -12.99
N GLU A 691 22.52 -7.45 -11.91
CA GLU A 691 23.89 -6.92 -11.96
C GLU A 691 24.93 -8.00 -12.31
N THR A 692 24.63 -9.28 -12.07
CA THR A 692 25.57 -10.41 -12.19
C THR A 692 25.14 -11.41 -13.26
N LEU A 693 24.08 -11.12 -14.01
CA LEU A 693 23.56 -12.01 -15.04
C LEU A 693 24.56 -12.22 -16.19
N ASP A 694 25.35 -11.19 -16.51
CA ASP A 694 26.37 -11.17 -17.56
C ASP A 694 27.40 -12.30 -17.44
N ASP A 695 27.72 -12.73 -16.22
CA ASP A 695 28.68 -13.80 -15.96
C ASP A 695 28.24 -15.17 -16.52
N TYR A 696 26.96 -15.30 -16.88
CA TYR A 696 26.32 -16.55 -17.29
C TYR A 696 25.88 -16.58 -18.75
N PHE A 697 26.30 -15.59 -19.55
CA PHE A 697 25.99 -15.51 -20.97
C PHE A 697 27.25 -15.24 -21.83
N ASP A 698 27.23 -15.71 -23.08
CA ASP A 698 28.25 -15.38 -24.08
C ASP A 698 28.04 -13.95 -24.59
N LEU A 699 28.73 -12.99 -23.97
CA LEU A 699 28.61 -11.56 -24.28
C LEU A 699 29.13 -11.18 -25.69
N GLU A 700 29.79 -12.09 -26.41
CA GLU A 700 30.08 -11.90 -27.83
C GLU A 700 28.82 -12.07 -28.69
N GLN A 701 27.86 -12.89 -28.24
CA GLN A 701 26.63 -13.25 -28.98
C GLN A 701 25.37 -12.56 -28.45
N VAL A 702 25.34 -12.13 -27.19
CA VAL A 702 24.20 -11.43 -26.57
C VAL A 702 24.67 -10.20 -25.79
N SER A 703 23.77 -9.26 -25.53
CA SER A 703 23.98 -8.13 -24.62
C SER A 703 22.91 -8.12 -23.55
N ILE A 704 23.23 -7.59 -22.37
CA ILE A 704 22.27 -7.40 -21.28
C ILE A 704 22.20 -5.90 -20.96
N ASP A 705 20.99 -5.36 -20.86
CA ASP A 705 20.72 -3.97 -20.47
C ASP A 705 19.80 -3.99 -19.24
N ASN A 706 20.41 -3.87 -18.06
CA ASN A 706 19.67 -3.88 -16.80
C ASN A 706 19.07 -2.49 -16.52
N ARG A 707 17.76 -2.36 -16.73
CA ARG A 707 16.97 -1.15 -16.49
C ARG A 707 16.14 -1.22 -15.21
N ALA A 708 16.36 -2.22 -14.36
CA ALA A 708 15.63 -2.34 -13.11
C ALA A 708 15.96 -1.20 -12.14
N VAL A 709 14.94 -0.71 -11.42
CA VAL A 709 15.05 0.45 -10.52
C VAL A 709 14.49 0.11 -9.14
N GLY A 710 15.30 0.32 -8.12
CA GLY A 710 14.92 0.03 -6.74
C GLY A 710 13.67 0.79 -6.28
N GLY A 711 12.75 0.06 -5.62
CA GLY A 711 11.55 0.63 -5.01
C GLY A 711 10.34 0.83 -5.94
N LEU A 712 10.50 0.61 -7.25
CA LEU A 712 9.41 0.70 -8.22
C LEU A 712 8.59 -0.60 -8.30
N SER A 713 7.32 -0.47 -8.67
CA SER A 713 6.42 -1.55 -9.06
C SER A 713 6.19 -1.52 -10.56
N SER A 714 5.51 -2.52 -11.14
CA SER A 714 5.17 -2.52 -12.57
C SER A 714 4.37 -1.27 -12.98
N LYS A 715 3.52 -0.74 -12.08
CA LYS A 715 2.80 0.53 -12.24
C LYS A 715 3.73 1.73 -12.26
N THR A 716 4.54 1.91 -11.22
CA THR A 716 5.38 3.13 -11.12
C THR A 716 6.53 3.13 -12.10
N PHE A 717 6.95 1.96 -12.59
CA PHE A 717 7.90 1.83 -13.69
C PHE A 717 7.30 2.27 -15.03
N LEU A 718 6.03 1.94 -15.29
CA LEU A 718 5.30 2.43 -16.47
C LEU A 718 5.04 3.94 -16.37
N VAL A 719 4.40 4.38 -15.29
CA VAL A 719 4.06 5.80 -15.04
C VAL A 719 5.30 6.69 -15.02
N GLY A 720 6.43 6.17 -14.53
CA GLY A 720 7.71 6.86 -14.52
C GLY A 720 8.41 6.96 -15.88
N GLY A 721 7.88 6.31 -16.93
CA GLY A 721 8.43 6.35 -18.29
C GLY A 721 9.55 5.36 -18.58
N TYR A 722 9.91 4.49 -17.64
CA TYR A 722 11.02 3.56 -17.82
C TYR A 722 10.70 2.46 -18.85
N LEU A 723 9.44 1.97 -18.89
CA LEU A 723 9.00 1.05 -19.94
C LEU A 723 9.05 1.73 -21.32
N ASN A 724 8.60 2.98 -21.40
CA ASN A 724 8.66 3.77 -22.63
C ASN A 724 10.09 3.85 -23.17
N ASP A 725 11.06 4.13 -22.32
CA ASP A 725 12.48 4.23 -22.73
C ASP A 725 13.04 2.90 -23.24
N ILE A 726 12.61 1.76 -22.68
CA ILE A 726 12.95 0.44 -23.21
C ILE A 726 12.31 0.24 -24.58
N LEU A 727 11.00 0.46 -24.69
CA LEU A 727 10.24 0.21 -25.93
C LEU A 727 10.66 1.12 -27.09
N LEU A 728 11.14 2.34 -26.81
CA LEU A 728 11.69 3.21 -27.85
C LEU A 728 12.97 2.62 -28.47
N GLY A 729 13.76 1.86 -27.70
CA GLY A 729 15.05 1.31 -28.14
C GLY A 729 15.05 -0.17 -28.51
N ILE A 730 14.04 -0.93 -28.08
CA ILE A 730 13.98 -2.39 -28.28
C ILE A 730 13.83 -2.75 -29.76
N LYS A 731 14.48 -3.84 -30.17
CA LYS A 731 14.58 -4.31 -31.56
C LYS A 731 13.93 -5.66 -31.76
N GLU A 732 13.70 -5.99 -33.03
CA GLU A 732 13.29 -7.34 -33.42
C GLU A 732 14.37 -8.35 -33.00
N GLY A 733 13.96 -9.42 -32.32
CA GLY A 733 14.86 -10.46 -31.80
C GLY A 733 15.42 -10.21 -30.39
N ASP A 734 15.18 -9.04 -29.79
CA ASP A 734 15.52 -8.76 -28.38
C ASP A 734 14.61 -9.51 -27.41
N TYR A 735 14.96 -9.52 -26.13
CA TYR A 735 14.18 -10.10 -25.05
C TYR A 735 13.87 -9.06 -23.98
N LEU A 736 12.62 -9.05 -23.49
CA LEU A 736 12.23 -8.23 -22.34
C LEU A 736 11.92 -9.12 -21.15
N PHE A 737 12.84 -9.18 -20.19
CA PHE A 737 12.69 -9.93 -18.94
C PHE A 737 12.00 -9.04 -17.91
N MET A 738 10.89 -9.51 -17.37
CA MET A 738 10.04 -8.76 -16.45
C MET A 738 9.90 -9.53 -15.13
N GLN A 739 10.47 -8.99 -14.06
CA GLN A 739 10.28 -9.51 -12.71
C GLN A 739 9.59 -8.45 -11.85
N TRP A 740 8.46 -8.79 -11.24
CA TRP A 740 7.66 -7.86 -10.43
C TRP A 740 7.09 -8.57 -9.22
N SER A 741 6.26 -7.87 -8.42
CA SER A 741 5.49 -8.31 -7.24
C SER A 741 5.94 -7.69 -5.92
N HIS A 742 7.25 -7.50 -5.68
CA HIS A 742 7.74 -7.05 -4.36
C HIS A 742 7.13 -5.73 -3.89
N ASN A 743 6.96 -4.80 -4.82
CA ASN A 743 6.39 -3.47 -4.56
C ASN A 743 4.92 -3.38 -4.97
N ASP A 744 4.51 -4.11 -6.03
CA ASP A 744 3.13 -4.21 -6.49
C ASP A 744 2.19 -4.73 -5.39
N SER A 745 2.68 -5.64 -4.55
CA SER A 745 1.90 -6.28 -3.49
C SER A 745 1.85 -5.51 -2.16
N THR A 746 2.10 -4.19 -2.16
CA THR A 746 2.18 -3.39 -0.91
C THR A 746 0.98 -2.43 -0.75
N PRO A 747 -0.18 -2.87 -0.23
CA PRO A 747 -1.39 -2.04 -0.07
C PRO A 747 -1.19 -0.73 0.71
N SER A 748 -0.23 -0.69 1.64
CA SER A 748 0.09 0.52 2.41
C SER A 748 0.77 1.62 1.60
N ARG A 749 1.10 1.35 0.32
CA ARG A 749 1.74 2.25 -0.62
C ARG A 749 0.86 2.35 -1.89
N PRO A 750 -0.28 3.07 -1.82
CA PRO A 750 -1.29 3.10 -2.88
C PRO A 750 -0.75 3.62 -4.23
N GLU A 751 0.30 4.44 -4.20
CA GLU A 751 0.96 4.95 -5.39
C GLU A 751 1.58 3.84 -6.27
N ARG A 752 1.98 2.72 -5.65
CA ARG A 752 2.66 1.60 -6.32
C ARG A 752 1.93 0.27 -6.23
N TYR A 753 0.92 0.18 -5.36
CA TYR A 753 0.09 -1.02 -5.17
C TYR A 753 -0.77 -1.32 -6.40
N LEU A 754 -0.90 -2.60 -6.73
CA LEU A 754 -1.84 -3.15 -7.71
C LEU A 754 -2.53 -4.38 -7.13
N THR A 755 -3.83 -4.55 -7.35
CA THR A 755 -4.44 -5.89 -7.15
C THR A 755 -3.90 -6.86 -8.20
N PRO A 756 -3.96 -8.19 -7.99
CA PRO A 756 -3.51 -9.15 -9.01
C PRO A 756 -4.18 -8.96 -10.39
N GLU A 757 -5.47 -8.62 -10.45
CA GLU A 757 -6.16 -8.36 -11.72
C GLU A 757 -5.61 -7.12 -12.43
N GLN A 758 -5.37 -6.04 -11.67
CA GLN A 758 -4.72 -4.84 -12.22
C GLN A 758 -3.29 -5.16 -12.66
N PHE A 759 -2.56 -5.94 -11.86
CA PHE A 759 -1.22 -6.39 -12.19
C PHE A 759 -1.17 -7.19 -13.49
N LYS A 760 -2.14 -8.09 -13.76
CA LYS A 760 -2.25 -8.78 -15.06
C LYS A 760 -2.44 -7.79 -16.22
N ALA A 761 -3.21 -6.71 -16.03
CA ALA A 761 -3.37 -5.67 -17.05
C ALA A 761 -2.04 -4.97 -17.33
N TYR A 762 -1.33 -4.52 -16.29
CA TYR A 762 -0.01 -3.92 -16.45
C TYR A 762 0.98 -4.89 -17.12
N LEU A 763 1.04 -6.16 -16.73
CA LEU A 763 1.90 -7.15 -17.40
C LEU A 763 1.59 -7.28 -18.90
N LYS A 764 0.30 -7.22 -19.29
CA LYS A 764 -0.10 -7.28 -20.69
C LYS A 764 0.41 -6.07 -21.48
N ASP A 765 0.50 -4.88 -20.89
CA ASP A 765 1.07 -3.71 -21.56
C ASP A 765 2.55 -3.92 -21.91
N TYR A 766 3.34 -4.47 -20.97
CA TYR A 766 4.75 -4.78 -21.22
C TYR A 766 4.90 -5.87 -22.31
N ILE A 767 4.08 -6.93 -22.22
CA ILE A 767 4.08 -8.05 -23.18
C ILE A 767 3.72 -7.57 -24.58
N ASN A 768 2.63 -6.79 -24.69
CA ASN A 768 2.14 -6.26 -25.96
C ASN A 768 3.15 -5.29 -26.56
N GLY A 769 3.67 -4.35 -25.76
CA GLY A 769 4.68 -3.38 -26.19
C GLY A 769 5.93 -4.04 -26.77
N ALA A 770 6.43 -5.11 -26.13
CA ALA A 770 7.57 -5.89 -26.62
C ALA A 770 7.23 -6.63 -27.93
N LYS A 771 6.11 -7.37 -27.97
CA LYS A 771 5.70 -8.15 -29.15
C LYS A 771 5.46 -7.27 -30.38
N GLN A 772 4.83 -6.12 -30.20
CA GLN A 772 4.58 -5.14 -31.27
C GLN A 772 5.87 -4.64 -31.93
N ARG A 773 7.01 -4.74 -31.24
CA ARG A 773 8.34 -4.33 -31.74
C ARG A 773 9.23 -5.51 -32.14
N GLY A 774 8.65 -6.71 -32.23
CA GLY A 774 9.35 -7.93 -32.62
C GLY A 774 10.25 -8.53 -31.53
N ALA A 775 10.16 -8.05 -30.29
CA ALA A 775 10.89 -8.60 -29.16
C ALA A 775 10.12 -9.74 -28.48
N THR A 776 10.85 -10.62 -27.80
CA THR A 776 10.30 -11.76 -27.06
C THR A 776 10.12 -11.40 -25.59
N PRO A 777 8.89 -11.25 -25.07
CA PRO A 777 8.66 -11.05 -23.65
C PRO A 777 8.92 -12.34 -22.86
N VAL A 778 9.53 -12.19 -21.68
CA VAL A 778 9.80 -13.27 -20.72
C VAL A 778 9.39 -12.81 -19.32
N LEU A 779 8.39 -13.47 -18.74
CA LEU A 779 8.01 -13.25 -17.35
C LEU A 779 8.96 -14.04 -16.44
N VAL A 780 9.52 -13.40 -15.43
CA VAL A 780 10.35 -14.02 -14.40
C VAL A 780 9.61 -13.87 -13.06
N THR A 781 9.20 -14.97 -12.44
CA THR A 781 8.50 -14.89 -11.14
C THR A 781 9.43 -14.32 -10.06
N PRO A 782 8.93 -13.57 -9.06
CA PRO A 782 9.79 -12.92 -8.06
C PRO A 782 10.63 -13.93 -7.29
N VAL A 783 11.91 -13.61 -7.05
CA VAL A 783 12.72 -14.30 -6.04
C VAL A 783 11.99 -14.31 -4.68
N ASN A 784 12.09 -15.41 -3.93
CA ASN A 784 11.47 -15.46 -2.60
C ASN A 784 12.14 -14.51 -1.62
N ARG A 785 11.35 -13.95 -0.71
CA ARG A 785 11.84 -13.33 0.52
C ARG A 785 12.28 -14.40 1.51
N ARG A 786 13.17 -14.02 2.41
CA ARG A 786 13.55 -14.81 3.58
C ARG A 786 12.46 -14.75 4.66
N ASP A 787 11.33 -15.41 4.42
CA ASP A 787 10.20 -15.47 5.34
C ASP A 787 10.00 -16.90 5.87
N PHE A 788 10.49 -17.16 7.08
CA PHE A 788 10.41 -18.47 7.71
C PHE A 788 9.39 -18.48 8.85
N THR A 789 8.58 -19.54 8.90
CA THR A 789 7.85 -19.95 10.10
C THR A 789 8.52 -21.23 10.62
N ASP A 790 9.19 -21.10 11.76
CA ASP A 790 10.13 -22.10 12.28
C ASP A 790 11.22 -22.44 11.24
N GLU A 791 11.26 -23.67 10.73
CA GLU A 791 12.21 -24.13 9.70
C GLU A 791 11.60 -24.15 8.29
N THR A 792 10.33 -23.79 8.13
CA THR A 792 9.63 -23.81 6.83
C THR A 792 9.65 -22.44 6.18
N LEU A 793 10.14 -22.36 4.94
CA LEU A 793 10.10 -21.14 4.15
C LEU A 793 8.70 -20.94 3.56
N ASN A 794 8.11 -19.78 3.82
CA ASN A 794 6.85 -19.37 3.21
C ASN A 794 7.10 -18.93 1.75
N LYS A 795 6.26 -19.41 0.83
CA LYS A 795 6.31 -18.95 -0.57
C LYS A 795 5.90 -17.48 -0.64
N SER A 796 6.75 -16.69 -1.30
CA SER A 796 6.51 -15.26 -1.46
C SER A 796 5.54 -14.98 -2.61
N PHE A 797 4.61 -14.07 -2.36
CA PHE A 797 3.66 -13.52 -3.34
C PHE A 797 2.87 -14.55 -4.16
N PRO A 798 2.28 -15.60 -3.54
CA PRO A 798 1.67 -16.72 -4.29
C PRO A 798 0.62 -16.26 -5.31
N GLU A 799 -0.14 -15.21 -4.99
CA GLU A 799 -1.15 -14.59 -5.85
C GLU A 799 -0.58 -13.93 -7.10
N TYR A 800 0.51 -13.19 -6.94
CA TYR A 800 1.15 -12.46 -8.03
C TYR A 800 1.95 -13.42 -8.91
N VAL A 801 2.58 -14.44 -8.31
CA VAL A 801 3.19 -15.56 -9.04
C VAL A 801 2.15 -16.29 -9.87
N GLN A 802 0.97 -16.55 -9.30
CA GLN A 802 -0.15 -17.16 -10.03
C GLN A 802 -0.66 -16.24 -11.15
N ALA A 803 -0.84 -14.94 -10.88
CA ALA A 803 -1.23 -13.95 -11.88
C ALA A 803 -0.23 -13.87 -13.05
N MET A 804 1.09 -13.94 -12.78
CA MET A 804 2.13 -14.03 -13.81
C MET A 804 2.00 -15.32 -14.63
N LYS A 805 1.79 -16.47 -13.98
CA LYS A 805 1.62 -17.77 -14.65
C LYS A 805 0.38 -17.78 -15.56
N GLU A 806 -0.74 -17.26 -15.08
CA GLU A 806 -1.96 -17.12 -15.87
C GLU A 806 -1.76 -16.16 -17.03
N THR A 807 -1.11 -15.01 -16.81
CA THR A 807 -0.82 -14.06 -17.88
C THR A 807 0.11 -14.68 -18.92
N ALA A 808 1.13 -15.43 -18.50
CA ALA A 808 2.00 -16.19 -19.39
C ALA A 808 1.19 -17.17 -20.25
N GLN A 809 0.28 -17.91 -19.64
CA GLN A 809 -0.59 -18.85 -20.33
C GLN A 809 -1.57 -18.16 -21.29
N GLU A 810 -2.27 -17.11 -20.83
CA GLU A 810 -3.25 -16.34 -21.61
C GLU A 810 -2.62 -15.72 -22.86
N THR A 811 -1.39 -15.24 -22.74
CA THR A 811 -0.70 -14.50 -23.81
C THR A 811 0.29 -15.35 -24.59
N GLY A 812 0.54 -16.60 -24.18
CA GLY A 812 1.61 -17.45 -24.72
C GLY A 812 3.01 -16.89 -24.50
N THR A 813 3.22 -16.13 -23.41
CA THR A 813 4.50 -15.53 -23.05
C THR A 813 5.39 -16.54 -22.32
N LEU A 814 6.71 -16.49 -22.54
CA LEU A 814 7.66 -17.36 -21.86
C LEU A 814 7.71 -17.06 -20.36
N LEU A 815 7.96 -18.10 -19.55
CA LEU A 815 7.99 -17.99 -18.09
C LEU A 815 9.24 -18.67 -17.52
N VAL A 816 10.01 -17.91 -16.74
CA VAL A 816 11.08 -18.40 -15.87
C VAL A 816 10.53 -18.45 -14.43
N ASP A 817 10.35 -19.66 -13.89
CA ASP A 817 9.77 -19.83 -12.55
C ASP A 817 10.83 -19.73 -11.43
N LEU A 818 11.46 -18.57 -11.33
CA LEU A 818 12.48 -18.27 -10.33
C LEU A 818 11.94 -18.37 -8.89
N ASN A 819 10.66 -18.07 -8.67
CA ASN A 819 10.01 -18.26 -7.37
C ASN A 819 10.03 -19.73 -6.93
N GLN A 820 9.77 -20.69 -7.82
CA GLN A 820 9.87 -22.10 -7.44
C GLN A 820 11.33 -22.48 -7.13
N ALA A 821 12.27 -22.16 -8.02
CA ALA A 821 13.69 -22.53 -7.87
C ALA A 821 14.34 -21.91 -6.63
N SER A 822 14.09 -20.62 -6.37
CA SER A 822 14.63 -19.95 -5.18
C SER A 822 13.99 -20.46 -3.89
N TRP A 823 12.71 -20.85 -3.90
CA TRP A 823 12.06 -21.44 -2.73
C TRP A 823 12.72 -22.75 -2.33
N GLU A 824 12.96 -23.65 -3.30
CA GLU A 824 13.61 -24.95 -3.06
C GLU A 824 15.00 -24.77 -2.44
N TYR A 825 15.82 -23.89 -3.02
CA TYR A 825 17.17 -23.63 -2.55
C TYR A 825 17.20 -22.96 -1.16
N PHE A 826 16.36 -21.94 -0.93
CA PHE A 826 16.32 -21.26 0.36
C PHE A 826 15.73 -22.16 1.46
N GLN A 827 14.77 -23.03 1.14
CA GLN A 827 14.25 -24.04 2.05
C GLN A 827 15.33 -25.06 2.44
N GLU A 828 16.18 -25.48 1.49
CA GLU A 828 17.31 -26.38 1.76
C GLU A 828 18.35 -25.73 2.68
N LEU A 829 18.68 -24.45 2.46
CA LEU A 829 19.60 -23.70 3.32
C LEU A 829 19.05 -23.44 4.74
N GLY A 830 17.72 -23.38 4.88
CA GLY A 830 17.05 -23.05 6.13
C GLY A 830 17.28 -21.62 6.63
N PRO A 831 16.75 -21.27 7.82
CA PRO A 831 16.81 -19.92 8.34
C PRO A 831 18.25 -19.38 8.50
N GLU A 832 19.18 -20.18 9.01
CA GLU A 832 20.56 -19.71 9.24
C GLU A 832 21.36 -19.61 7.94
N GLY A 833 21.31 -20.63 7.07
CA GLY A 833 22.06 -20.62 5.81
C GLY A 833 21.63 -19.51 4.85
N THR A 834 20.37 -19.08 4.91
CA THR A 834 19.87 -17.98 4.08
C THR A 834 20.37 -16.60 4.51
N LYS A 835 20.97 -16.43 5.71
CA LYS A 835 21.52 -15.12 6.13
C LYS A 835 22.66 -14.64 5.24
N ASP A 836 23.40 -15.55 4.64
CA ASP A 836 24.46 -15.19 3.70
C ASP A 836 23.89 -14.74 2.35
N ILE A 837 22.64 -15.06 2.01
CA ILE A 837 22.00 -14.67 0.73
C ILE A 837 21.38 -13.28 0.82
N PHE A 838 20.75 -12.97 1.96
CA PHE A 838 19.99 -11.75 2.18
C PHE A 838 20.77 -10.73 3.01
N MET A 839 20.36 -9.47 2.99
CA MET A 839 20.98 -8.36 3.74
C MET A 839 20.79 -8.50 5.26
N TRP A 840 21.47 -9.50 5.83
CA TRP A 840 21.57 -9.85 7.25
C TRP A 840 22.99 -9.58 7.76
N VAL A 841 23.40 -8.31 7.68
CA VAL A 841 24.77 -7.84 7.96
C VAL A 841 24.73 -6.70 8.97
N ASP A 842 25.73 -6.63 9.87
CA ASP A 842 25.90 -5.56 10.85
C ASP A 842 24.66 -5.23 11.71
N GLY A 843 23.89 -6.26 12.07
CA GLY A 843 22.66 -6.11 12.87
C GLY A 843 21.47 -5.52 12.11
N LYS A 844 21.60 -5.33 10.79
CA LYS A 844 20.48 -5.04 9.88
C LYS A 844 19.88 -6.37 9.42
N GLU A 845 18.59 -6.54 9.61
CA GLU A 845 17.83 -7.72 9.17
C GLU A 845 16.87 -7.32 8.05
N ASP A 846 17.27 -7.59 6.80
CA ASP A 846 16.47 -7.33 5.62
C ASP A 846 16.23 -8.64 4.86
N ASN A 847 14.97 -9.08 4.84
CA ASN A 847 14.54 -10.34 4.25
C ASN A 847 14.20 -10.24 2.76
N THR A 848 14.45 -9.10 2.10
CA THR A 848 14.12 -8.89 0.68
C THR A 848 15.37 -8.68 -0.17
N HIS A 849 16.28 -7.81 0.26
CA HIS A 849 17.42 -7.43 -0.57
C HIS A 849 18.55 -8.46 -0.46
N LEU A 850 19.19 -8.75 -1.60
CA LEU A 850 20.26 -9.73 -1.70
C LEU A 850 21.61 -9.09 -1.38
N GLN A 851 22.51 -9.89 -0.81
CA GLN A 851 23.94 -9.64 -0.84
C GLN A 851 24.52 -10.05 -2.20
N MET A 852 25.77 -9.67 -2.51
CA MET A 852 26.44 -10.01 -3.77
C MET A 852 26.46 -11.52 -4.08
N ASN A 853 26.80 -12.37 -3.11
CA ASN A 853 26.74 -13.83 -3.25
C ASN A 853 25.31 -14.33 -3.49
N GLY A 854 24.30 -13.72 -2.85
CA GLY A 854 22.89 -13.99 -3.13
C GLY A 854 22.50 -13.62 -4.56
N ALA A 855 22.92 -12.45 -5.04
CA ALA A 855 22.72 -11.99 -6.41
C ALA A 855 23.34 -12.96 -7.43
N ILE A 856 24.62 -13.35 -7.24
CA ILE A 856 25.32 -14.33 -8.09
C ILE A 856 24.56 -15.66 -8.15
N LYS A 857 24.06 -16.15 -7.00
CA LYS A 857 23.35 -17.42 -6.93
C LYS A 857 21.98 -17.37 -7.61
N VAL A 858 21.23 -16.29 -7.42
CA VAL A 858 19.94 -16.08 -8.07
C VAL A 858 20.11 -15.91 -9.58
N SER A 859 21.15 -15.22 -10.05
CA SER A 859 21.49 -15.11 -11.48
C SER A 859 21.81 -16.45 -12.11
N GLU A 860 22.56 -17.31 -11.42
CA GLU A 860 22.83 -18.67 -11.85
C GLU A 860 21.52 -19.46 -12.06
N MET A 861 20.57 -19.36 -11.11
CA MET A 861 19.25 -20.01 -11.24
C MET A 861 18.48 -19.48 -12.44
N VAL A 862 18.44 -18.17 -12.65
CA VAL A 862 17.77 -17.57 -13.82
C VAL A 862 18.40 -18.08 -15.11
N ALA A 863 19.73 -18.08 -15.22
CA ALA A 863 20.44 -18.58 -16.40
C ALA A 863 20.16 -20.06 -16.67
N ARG A 864 20.16 -20.91 -15.63
CA ARG A 864 19.79 -22.35 -15.75
C ARG A 864 18.35 -22.52 -16.22
N LEU A 865 17.40 -21.77 -15.67
CA LEU A 865 16.00 -21.83 -16.09
C LEU A 865 15.83 -21.33 -17.54
N VAL A 866 16.56 -20.30 -17.97
CA VAL A 866 16.60 -19.87 -19.37
C VAL A 866 17.15 -20.97 -20.28
N LYS A 867 18.18 -21.70 -19.83
CA LYS A 867 18.71 -22.86 -20.57
C LYS A 867 17.66 -23.95 -20.75
N GLN A 868 16.86 -24.21 -19.71
CA GLN A 868 15.77 -25.20 -19.72
C GLN A 868 14.59 -24.83 -20.65
N LEU A 869 14.38 -23.54 -20.93
CA LEU A 869 13.34 -23.11 -21.89
C LEU A 869 13.58 -23.64 -23.31
N ASN A 870 14.83 -24.01 -23.65
CA ASN A 870 15.22 -24.53 -24.96
C ASN A 870 14.78 -23.61 -26.12
N ILE A 871 15.07 -22.32 -25.97
CA ILE A 871 14.81 -21.25 -26.94
C ILE A 871 16.14 -20.81 -27.59
N PRO A 872 16.14 -19.99 -28.66
CA PRO A 872 17.40 -19.53 -29.27
C PRO A 872 18.36 -18.87 -28.27
N LEU A 873 17.84 -18.11 -27.29
CA LEU A 873 18.64 -17.51 -26.22
C LEU A 873 19.37 -18.54 -25.33
N SER A 874 18.80 -19.75 -25.16
CA SER A 874 19.38 -20.82 -24.33
C SER A 874 20.76 -21.25 -24.83
N ALA A 875 21.05 -21.11 -26.13
CA ALA A 875 22.33 -21.46 -26.73
C ALA A 875 23.49 -20.54 -26.29
N PHE A 876 23.18 -19.36 -25.74
CA PHE A 876 24.17 -18.39 -25.27
C PHE A 876 24.41 -18.46 -23.76
N VAL A 877 23.70 -19.33 -23.03
CA VAL A 877 23.94 -19.53 -21.60
C VAL A 877 25.24 -20.30 -21.41
N THR A 878 26.20 -19.72 -20.69
CA THR A 878 27.54 -20.30 -20.45
C THR A 878 27.61 -21.17 -19.20
N VAL A 879 26.52 -21.24 -18.42
CA VAL A 879 26.41 -22.17 -17.29
C VAL A 879 26.60 -23.59 -17.83
N GLU A 880 27.74 -24.19 -17.48
CA GLU A 880 27.99 -25.60 -17.76
C GLU A 880 26.92 -26.44 -17.07
N ASP A 881 26.54 -27.56 -17.68
CA ASP A 881 25.69 -28.57 -17.02
C ASP A 881 26.50 -29.28 -15.92
N THR A 882 26.92 -28.51 -14.92
CA THR A 882 27.38 -28.97 -13.62
C THR A 882 26.21 -29.09 -12.66
N GLU A 883 24.99 -29.31 -13.18
CA GLU A 883 24.11 -30.24 -12.50
C GLU A 883 24.70 -31.62 -12.70
N VAL A 884 25.55 -32.00 -11.75
CA VAL A 884 25.80 -33.41 -11.47
C VAL A 884 24.43 -34.07 -11.37
N PRO A 885 24.10 -35.02 -12.27
CA PRO A 885 22.82 -35.72 -12.23
C PRO A 885 22.58 -36.31 -10.82
N PRO A 886 21.33 -36.52 -10.39
CA PRO A 886 21.07 -37.27 -9.16
C PRO A 886 21.76 -38.64 -9.22
N GLY A 887 22.92 -38.78 -8.56
CA GLY A 887 23.74 -40.00 -8.63
C GLY A 887 25.27 -39.89 -8.44
N GLU A 888 25.89 -38.70 -8.41
CA GLU A 888 27.37 -38.59 -8.41
C GLU A 888 28.00 -37.96 -7.16
N HIS A 889 27.28 -37.87 -6.04
CA HIS A 889 27.97 -37.69 -4.76
C HIS A 889 28.78 -38.94 -4.45
N TRP A 890 30.09 -38.78 -4.29
CA TRP A 890 30.98 -39.89 -3.95
C TRP A 890 31.07 -40.10 -2.45
N ALA A 891 30.82 -39.05 -1.66
CA ALA A 891 30.69 -39.14 -0.21
C ALA A 891 29.83 -38.02 0.38
N ALA A 892 29.38 -38.17 1.62
CA ALA A 892 28.82 -37.09 2.44
C ALA A 892 29.92 -36.56 3.36
N ALA A 893 30.20 -35.26 3.30
CA ALA A 893 31.18 -34.59 4.12
C ALA A 893 30.65 -34.35 5.54
N SER A 894 31.55 -34.29 6.52
CA SER A 894 31.24 -34.02 7.91
C SER A 894 32.27 -33.08 8.53
N VAL A 895 31.81 -32.22 9.44
CA VAL A 895 32.67 -31.46 10.34
C VAL A 895 32.21 -31.73 11.75
N THR A 896 33.13 -32.09 12.64
CA THR A 896 32.86 -32.32 14.07
C THR A 896 33.85 -31.55 14.93
N GLY A 897 33.46 -31.27 16.17
CA GLY A 897 34.29 -30.53 17.12
C GLY A 897 33.63 -30.41 18.49
N PRO A 898 34.22 -29.63 19.42
CA PRO A 898 33.61 -29.40 20.72
C PRO A 898 32.30 -28.62 20.58
N ALA A 899 31.27 -29.00 21.35
CA ALA A 899 29.98 -28.27 21.36
C ALA A 899 30.08 -26.89 22.03
N ASN A 900 31.04 -26.74 22.96
CA ASN A 900 31.26 -25.51 23.72
C ASN A 900 32.75 -25.24 23.83
N ALA A 901 33.11 -23.95 23.81
CA ALA A 901 34.44 -23.47 24.15
C ALA A 901 34.35 -22.12 24.89
N TYR A 902 35.46 -21.64 25.43
CA TYR A 902 35.56 -20.30 26.01
C TYR A 902 36.73 -19.52 25.41
N ALA A 903 36.69 -18.20 25.54
CA ALA A 903 37.71 -17.31 25.01
C ALA A 903 39.12 -17.76 25.45
N GLY A 904 40.02 -17.92 24.49
CA GLY A 904 41.39 -18.39 24.71
C GLY A 904 41.58 -19.91 24.73
N GLN A 905 40.52 -20.72 24.67
CA GLN A 905 40.61 -22.19 24.65
C GLN A 905 41.03 -22.70 23.27
N SER A 906 41.91 -23.71 23.23
CA SER A 906 42.22 -24.46 22.00
C SER A 906 41.05 -25.35 21.59
N VAL A 907 40.82 -25.47 20.28
CA VAL A 907 39.74 -26.30 19.72
C VAL A 907 40.30 -27.18 18.59
N GLU A 908 39.77 -28.39 18.49
CA GLU A 908 40.06 -29.31 17.38
C GLU A 908 38.77 -29.51 16.57
N LEU A 909 38.89 -29.33 15.26
CA LEU A 909 37.81 -29.52 14.29
C LEU A 909 38.21 -30.65 13.35
N GLU A 910 37.46 -31.74 13.37
CA GLU A 910 37.71 -32.90 12.52
C GLU A 910 36.88 -32.75 11.25
N VAL A 911 37.54 -32.77 10.09
CA VAL A 911 36.90 -32.75 8.77
C VAL A 911 36.99 -34.16 8.21
N GLY A 912 35.84 -34.72 7.86
CA GLY A 912 35.70 -36.11 7.50
C GLY A 912 34.65 -36.37 6.42
N VAL A 913 34.36 -37.65 6.24
CA VAL A 913 33.21 -38.14 5.47
C VAL A 913 32.44 -39.15 6.30
N SER A 914 31.11 -39.15 6.22
CA SER A 914 30.23 -40.03 7.00
C SER A 914 29.63 -41.17 6.17
N GLN A 915 29.44 -40.95 4.87
CA GLN A 915 28.95 -41.94 3.91
C GLN A 915 29.83 -41.87 2.67
N VAL A 916 30.28 -43.01 2.14
CA VAL A 916 31.10 -43.06 0.93
C VAL A 916 30.44 -44.03 -0.04
N TRP A 917 29.96 -43.49 -1.16
CA TRP A 917 29.30 -44.23 -2.23
C TRP A 917 30.29 -44.67 -3.30
N GLN A 918 31.34 -43.88 -3.54
CA GLN A 918 32.43 -44.19 -4.45
C GLN A 918 33.75 -43.78 -3.83
N GLY A 919 34.73 -44.70 -3.81
CA GLY A 919 36.00 -44.44 -3.14
C GLY A 919 36.92 -43.53 -3.93
N PHE A 920 37.67 -42.66 -3.24
CA PHE A 920 38.57 -41.66 -3.85
C PHE A 920 39.96 -41.61 -3.23
N THR A 921 40.93 -41.10 -3.98
CA THR A 921 42.35 -41.03 -3.58
C THR A 921 42.91 -39.62 -3.56
N ALA A 922 42.27 -38.64 -4.19
CA ALA A 922 42.65 -37.22 -4.15
C ALA A 922 41.45 -36.37 -3.71
N MET A 923 41.72 -35.32 -2.92
CA MET A 923 40.71 -34.43 -2.34
C MET A 923 41.17 -32.96 -2.41
N ASP A 924 40.26 -32.05 -2.79
CA ASP A 924 40.43 -30.59 -2.72
C ASP A 924 39.29 -29.97 -1.92
N ILE A 925 39.61 -29.51 -0.72
CA ILE A 925 38.62 -29.13 0.29
C ILE A 925 38.83 -27.66 0.69
N ILE A 926 37.76 -26.87 0.74
CA ILE A 926 37.76 -25.52 1.33
C ILE A 926 36.89 -25.53 2.57
N VAL A 927 37.48 -25.09 3.69
CA VAL A 927 36.85 -24.89 4.98
C VAL A 927 36.72 -23.39 5.25
N GLN A 928 35.49 -22.95 5.52
CA GLN A 928 35.14 -21.59 5.92
C GLN A 928 34.97 -21.52 7.43
N TYR A 929 35.60 -20.54 8.08
CA TYR A 929 35.52 -20.27 9.52
C TYR A 929 35.33 -18.76 9.77
N ASP A 930 34.89 -18.38 10.98
CA ASP A 930 34.79 -16.97 11.40
C ASP A 930 36.15 -16.44 11.91
N PRO A 931 36.82 -15.55 11.16
CA PRO A 931 38.13 -15.03 11.55
C PRO A 931 38.08 -14.03 12.72
N ALA A 932 36.90 -13.55 13.11
CA ALA A 932 36.72 -12.72 14.31
C ALA A 932 36.74 -13.56 15.60
N LYS A 933 36.39 -14.84 15.54
CA LYS A 933 36.23 -15.70 16.72
C LYS A 933 37.23 -16.85 16.81
N LEU A 934 37.67 -17.40 15.68
CA LEU A 934 38.66 -18.47 15.62
C LEU A 934 39.97 -17.98 14.99
N GLU A 935 41.08 -18.49 15.51
CA GLU A 935 42.41 -18.29 14.94
C GLU A 935 43.12 -19.64 14.76
N PHE A 936 43.86 -19.76 13.65
CA PHE A 936 44.69 -20.91 13.33
C PHE A 936 46.13 -20.45 13.19
N ALA A 937 47.08 -21.26 13.64
CA ALA A 937 48.50 -20.92 13.50
C ALA A 937 48.90 -20.98 12.01
N THR A 938 49.57 -19.94 11.54
CA THR A 938 50.00 -19.78 10.14
C THR A 938 51.51 -19.87 9.99
N ALA A 939 51.98 -20.32 8.84
CA ALA A 939 53.36 -20.21 8.38
C ALA A 939 53.42 -19.54 7.00
N VAL A 940 54.62 -19.33 6.47
CA VAL A 940 54.85 -18.77 5.13
C VAL A 940 55.52 -19.83 4.28
N ASP A 941 54.99 -20.09 3.09
CA ASP A 941 55.59 -21.02 2.14
C ASP A 941 56.83 -20.43 1.42
N GLU A 942 57.46 -21.25 0.58
CA GLU A 942 58.65 -20.87 -0.19
C GLU A 942 58.42 -19.72 -1.20
N ASN A 943 57.17 -19.42 -1.54
CA ASN A 943 56.76 -18.38 -2.47
C ASN A 943 56.17 -17.13 -1.77
N GLY A 944 56.18 -17.09 -0.44
CA GLY A 944 55.64 -15.98 0.36
C GLY A 944 54.13 -16.05 0.61
N GLY A 945 53.47 -17.16 0.26
CA GLY A 945 52.05 -17.41 0.54
C GLY A 945 51.78 -17.83 1.97
N ALA A 946 50.63 -17.44 2.52
CA ALA A 946 50.20 -17.86 3.85
C ALA A 946 49.64 -19.29 3.82
N VAL A 947 50.22 -20.17 4.63
CA VAL A 947 49.84 -21.58 4.77
C VAL A 947 49.54 -21.91 6.24
N LEU A 948 48.90 -23.04 6.51
CA LEU A 948 48.75 -23.50 7.88
C LEU A 948 50.11 -23.92 8.44
N ALA A 949 50.36 -23.58 9.71
CA ALA A 949 51.52 -24.11 10.43
C ALA A 949 51.40 -25.63 10.59
N GLU A 950 52.53 -26.33 10.64
CA GLU A 950 52.57 -27.81 10.69
C GLU A 950 51.81 -28.40 11.89
N ASN A 951 51.72 -27.66 13.00
CA ASN A 951 50.96 -28.06 14.18
C ASN A 951 49.46 -27.73 14.12
N ALA A 952 49.01 -26.94 13.13
CA ALA A 952 47.62 -26.51 12.97
C ALA A 952 46.76 -27.49 12.15
N ILE A 953 47.38 -28.49 11.50
CA ILE A 953 46.68 -29.53 10.75
C ILE A 953 47.36 -30.88 10.92
N ALA A 954 46.58 -31.94 11.08
CA ALA A 954 47.09 -33.31 11.10
C ALA A 954 46.20 -34.23 10.26
N PRO A 955 46.76 -35.19 9.50
CA PRO A 955 45.94 -36.18 8.79
C PRO A 955 45.20 -37.08 9.79
N GLY A 956 43.98 -37.50 9.44
CA GLY A 956 43.14 -38.34 10.30
C GLY A 956 43.56 -39.81 10.36
N ARG A 957 44.45 -40.26 9.46
CA ARG A 957 44.96 -41.65 9.41
C ARG A 957 46.30 -41.73 8.67
N ASP A 958 47.07 -42.79 8.95
CA ASP A 958 48.45 -42.98 8.46
C ASP A 958 48.62 -42.92 6.93
N ASN A 959 47.62 -43.34 6.16
CA ASN A 959 47.67 -43.39 4.69
C ASN A 959 47.10 -42.15 3.99
N LEU A 960 46.74 -41.09 4.74
CA LEU A 960 46.36 -39.78 4.20
C LEU A 960 47.52 -38.80 4.38
N HIS A 961 47.81 -38.05 3.33
CA HIS A 961 48.84 -37.03 3.33
C HIS A 961 48.22 -35.70 2.96
N VAL A 962 48.38 -34.70 3.83
CA VAL A 962 48.14 -33.29 3.47
C VAL A 962 49.30 -32.88 2.55
N VAL A 963 49.00 -32.74 1.26
CA VAL A 963 50.01 -32.42 0.23
C VAL A 963 50.27 -30.92 0.18
N ALA A 964 49.20 -30.13 0.34
CA ALA A 964 49.28 -28.69 0.41
C ALA A 964 48.17 -28.14 1.30
N SER A 965 48.43 -27.01 1.94
CA SER A 965 47.41 -26.19 2.57
C SER A 965 47.66 -24.72 2.24
N ALA A 966 46.60 -23.94 2.18
CA ALA A 966 46.66 -22.49 2.08
C ALA A 966 45.64 -21.90 3.05
N ILE A 967 45.93 -20.73 3.60
CA ILE A 967 45.01 -20.02 4.48
C ILE A 967 44.92 -18.56 4.08
N LYS A 968 43.71 -18.01 4.12
CA LYS A 968 43.42 -16.59 4.01
C LYS A 968 42.82 -16.10 5.32
N PRO A 969 43.66 -15.69 6.30
CA PRO A 969 43.18 -15.43 7.66
C PRO A 969 42.15 -14.31 7.76
N ALA A 970 42.19 -13.32 6.87
CA ALA A 970 41.23 -12.22 6.84
C ALA A 970 39.87 -12.63 6.24
N GLU A 971 39.87 -13.60 5.31
CA GLU A 971 38.67 -14.09 4.63
C GLU A 971 38.05 -15.30 5.36
N GLY A 972 38.72 -15.84 6.38
CA GLY A 972 38.23 -17.01 7.12
C GLY A 972 38.27 -18.31 6.30
N GLN A 973 39.19 -18.43 5.34
CA GLN A 973 39.23 -19.59 4.44
C GLN A 973 40.50 -20.41 4.59
N ILE A 974 40.35 -21.73 4.64
CA ILE A 974 41.43 -22.70 4.61
C ILE A 974 41.18 -23.64 3.42
N ARG A 975 42.15 -23.79 2.53
CA ARG A 975 42.12 -24.80 1.47
C ARG A 975 43.11 -25.92 1.78
N VAL A 976 42.69 -27.16 1.64
CA VAL A 976 43.52 -28.35 1.92
C VAL A 976 43.45 -29.30 0.73
N ILE A 977 44.63 -29.70 0.23
CA ILE A 977 44.77 -30.76 -0.76
C ILE A 977 45.29 -32.02 -0.06
N LEU A 978 44.54 -33.11 -0.16
CA LEU A 978 44.93 -34.40 0.42
C LEU A 978 45.05 -35.49 -0.64
N ILE A 979 45.98 -36.42 -0.42
CA ILE A 979 46.10 -37.64 -1.20
C ILE A 979 46.14 -38.84 -0.25
N SER A 980 45.40 -39.90 -0.59
CA SER A 980 45.59 -41.22 0.03
C SER A 980 46.54 -42.05 -0.82
N ALA A 981 47.73 -42.36 -0.29
CA ALA A 981 48.79 -42.99 -1.06
C ALA A 981 48.71 -44.53 -1.03
N GLY A 982 48.69 -45.16 -2.21
CA GLY A 982 48.65 -46.63 -2.39
C GLY A 982 47.38 -47.11 -3.09
N GLU A 983 47.51 -48.07 -4.01
CA GLU A 983 46.42 -48.56 -4.88
C GLU A 983 45.22 -49.13 -4.08
N ASP A 984 45.48 -49.68 -2.89
CA ASP A 984 44.49 -50.27 -1.99
C ASP A 984 43.98 -49.31 -0.89
N HIS A 985 44.37 -48.02 -0.91
CA HIS A 985 44.13 -47.09 0.21
C HIS A 985 43.08 -46.00 -0.08
N ALA A 986 42.25 -46.14 -1.11
CA ALA A 986 41.15 -45.20 -1.36
C ALA A 986 40.28 -44.98 -0.10
N VAL A 987 39.82 -43.75 0.12
CA VAL A 987 38.79 -43.45 1.12
C VAL A 987 37.50 -44.09 0.62
N SER A 988 37.09 -45.22 1.22
CA SER A 988 35.98 -46.05 0.74
C SER A 988 34.88 -46.27 1.79
N ALA A 989 34.99 -45.65 2.96
CA ALA A 989 34.04 -45.70 4.06
C ALA A 989 34.15 -44.41 4.87
N GLY A 990 33.17 -44.15 5.74
CA GLY A 990 33.21 -42.98 6.62
C GLY A 990 34.50 -42.94 7.45
N SER A 991 35.19 -41.81 7.45
CA SER A 991 36.45 -41.61 8.15
C SER A 991 36.80 -40.14 8.29
N ASP A 992 37.54 -39.80 9.34
CA ASP A 992 38.16 -38.49 9.49
C ASP A 992 39.31 -38.34 8.50
N LEU A 993 39.34 -37.22 7.79
CA LEU A 993 40.35 -36.96 6.76
C LEU A 993 41.51 -36.14 7.33
N PHE A 994 41.19 -35.09 8.08
CA PHE A 994 42.17 -34.29 8.79
C PHE A 994 41.54 -33.56 9.98
N VAL A 995 42.38 -33.18 10.93
CA VAL A 995 42.01 -32.38 12.10
C VAL A 995 42.66 -31.01 11.97
N LEU A 996 41.84 -29.96 12.04
CA LEU A 996 42.30 -28.58 12.18
C LEU A 996 42.40 -28.23 13.66
N ARG A 997 43.57 -27.76 14.08
CA ARG A 997 43.83 -27.31 15.46
C ARG A 997 43.85 -25.79 15.50
N GLY A 998 42.77 -25.23 16.01
CA GLY A 998 42.59 -23.79 16.16
C GLY A 998 42.52 -23.37 17.63
N LYS A 999 42.20 -22.10 17.82
CA LYS A 999 41.97 -21.51 19.13
C LYS A 999 40.84 -20.50 19.05
N VAL A 1000 39.99 -20.46 20.06
CA VAL A 1000 39.05 -19.34 20.24
C VAL A 1000 39.84 -18.12 20.65
N LYS A 1001 39.68 -17.02 19.92
CA LYS A 1001 40.39 -15.77 20.21
C LYS A 1001 40.11 -15.31 21.65
N ALA A 1002 41.10 -14.67 22.27
CA ALA A 1002 41.00 -14.24 23.67
C ALA A 1002 39.94 -13.14 23.89
N ASP A 1003 39.62 -12.40 22.85
CA ASP A 1003 38.63 -11.33 22.77
C ASP A 1003 37.36 -11.75 22.02
N ALA A 1004 37.19 -13.05 21.73
CA ALA A 1004 36.01 -13.53 21.01
C ALA A 1004 34.73 -13.20 21.79
N PRO A 1005 33.74 -12.53 21.16
CA PRO A 1005 32.46 -12.25 21.82
C PRO A 1005 31.70 -13.55 22.12
N LEU A 1006 30.91 -13.53 23.19
CA LEU A 1006 30.02 -14.65 23.54
C LEU A 1006 29.03 -14.94 22.40
N GLY A 1007 28.67 -16.20 22.24
CA GLY A 1007 27.73 -16.66 21.20
C GLY A 1007 28.31 -17.75 20.32
N ASN A 1008 27.61 -18.09 19.24
CA ASN A 1008 28.00 -19.22 18.40
C ASN A 1008 29.06 -18.83 17.37
N VAL A 1009 29.99 -19.74 17.08
CA VAL A 1009 30.88 -19.68 15.93
C VAL A 1009 30.73 -20.97 15.12
N SER A 1010 30.51 -20.84 13.81
CA SER A 1010 30.41 -21.97 12.90
C SER A 1010 31.69 -22.14 12.07
N THR A 1011 31.93 -23.38 11.66
CA THR A 1011 32.91 -23.74 10.62
C THR A 1011 32.24 -24.70 9.66
N SER A 1012 32.37 -24.47 8.36
CA SER A 1012 31.71 -25.28 7.31
C SER A 1012 32.67 -25.64 6.19
N VAL A 1013 32.35 -26.70 5.45
CA VAL A 1013 33.01 -27.03 4.18
C VAL A 1013 32.23 -26.37 3.06
N THR A 1014 32.88 -25.51 2.28
CA THR A 1014 32.28 -24.76 1.16
C THR A 1014 32.67 -25.32 -0.20
N LYS A 1015 33.67 -26.20 -0.24
CA LYS A 1015 34.08 -26.97 -1.42
C LYS A 1015 34.62 -28.33 -1.00
N PHE A 1016 34.27 -29.38 -1.73
CA PHE A 1016 34.87 -30.70 -1.54
C PHE A 1016 34.84 -31.51 -2.85
N ASP A 1017 35.90 -31.35 -3.64
CA ASP A 1017 36.12 -32.17 -4.83
C ASP A 1017 36.89 -33.44 -4.46
N VAL A 1018 36.55 -34.55 -5.11
CA VAL A 1018 37.24 -35.82 -4.96
C VAL A 1018 37.61 -36.40 -6.32
N SER A 1019 38.68 -37.20 -6.37
CA SER A 1019 39.09 -37.85 -7.61
C SER A 1019 39.73 -39.22 -7.37
N ARG A 1020 39.56 -40.09 -8.37
CA ARG A 1020 40.20 -41.40 -8.46
C ARG A 1020 40.45 -41.75 -9.93
N ASP A 1021 41.65 -42.24 -10.24
CA ASP A 1021 42.01 -42.77 -11.57
C ASP A 1021 41.69 -41.82 -12.74
N GLY A 1022 41.75 -40.50 -12.51
CA GLY A 1022 41.44 -39.46 -13.50
C GLY A 1022 39.95 -39.11 -13.62
N LEU A 1023 39.07 -39.80 -12.88
CA LEU A 1023 37.66 -39.44 -12.73
C LEU A 1023 37.50 -38.46 -11.58
N ALA A 1024 36.63 -37.46 -11.76
CA ALA A 1024 36.28 -36.48 -10.74
C ALA A 1024 34.87 -36.75 -10.21
N GLY A 1025 34.63 -36.41 -8.95
CA GLY A 1025 33.33 -36.38 -8.30
C GLY A 1025 33.34 -35.34 -7.19
N ILE A 1026 32.22 -35.23 -6.48
CA ILE A 1026 32.07 -34.27 -5.37
C ILE A 1026 31.56 -34.97 -4.11
N ALA A 1027 31.90 -34.42 -2.94
CA ALA A 1027 31.20 -34.79 -1.71
C ALA A 1027 29.97 -33.90 -1.49
N ASN A 1028 28.90 -34.47 -0.96
CA ASN A 1028 27.75 -33.71 -0.45
C ASN A 1028 28.18 -32.94 0.81
N ILE A 1029 28.12 -31.61 0.76
CA ILE A 1029 28.56 -30.72 1.84
C ILE A 1029 27.40 -30.10 2.63
N ALA A 1030 26.14 -30.42 2.32
CA ALA A 1030 24.96 -29.76 2.90
C ALA A 1030 24.90 -29.83 4.44
N GLN A 1031 25.47 -30.89 5.04
CA GLN A 1031 25.54 -31.08 6.49
C GLN A 1031 26.96 -30.94 7.06
N ALA A 1032 27.91 -30.49 6.24
CA ALA A 1032 29.32 -30.38 6.62
C ALA A 1032 29.61 -29.05 7.31
N TYR A 1033 28.92 -28.79 8.41
CA TYR A 1033 29.16 -27.64 9.28
C TYR A 1033 29.12 -28.05 10.76
N HIS A 1034 29.88 -27.35 11.59
CA HIS A 1034 29.91 -27.53 13.03
C HIS A 1034 29.81 -26.17 13.74
N SER A 1035 29.02 -26.10 14.80
CA SER A 1035 28.86 -24.88 15.62
C SER A 1035 29.42 -25.10 17.02
N ILE A 1036 30.26 -24.17 17.47
CA ILE A 1036 30.79 -24.10 18.83
C ILE A 1036 30.11 -22.93 19.55
N THR A 1037 29.49 -23.19 20.69
CA THR A 1037 28.99 -22.12 21.57
C THR A 1037 30.14 -21.55 22.40
N ILE A 1038 30.47 -20.27 22.22
CA ILE A 1038 31.45 -19.55 23.04
C ILE A 1038 30.75 -19.04 24.31
N GLY A 1039 30.98 -19.74 25.41
CA GLY A 1039 30.39 -19.46 26.71
C GLY A 1039 31.31 -18.67 27.64
N GLN A 1040 30.77 -18.26 28.80
CA GLN A 1040 31.56 -17.73 29.90
C GLN A 1040 32.48 -18.84 30.46
N VAL A 1041 33.61 -18.44 31.06
CA VAL A 1041 34.52 -19.39 31.71
C VAL A 1041 33.77 -20.09 32.87
N PRO A 1042 33.71 -21.44 32.92
CA PRO A 1042 33.05 -22.16 34.00
C PRO A 1042 33.63 -21.82 35.39
N VAL A 1043 32.77 -21.84 36.42
CA VAL A 1043 33.16 -21.63 37.82
C VAL A 1043 33.06 -22.98 38.54
N GLU A 1044 34.14 -23.45 39.19
CA GLU A 1044 34.08 -24.69 39.99
C GLU A 1044 33.26 -24.49 41.28
N SER A 1045 32.28 -25.36 41.54
CA SER A 1045 31.49 -25.42 42.78
C SER A 1045 31.15 -26.87 43.20
N ASP A 1046 31.15 -27.15 44.50
CA ASP A 1046 30.79 -28.45 45.10
C ASP A 1046 29.27 -28.57 45.27
N LYS A 1047 28.67 -29.53 44.57
CA LYS A 1047 27.22 -29.77 44.51
C LYS A 1047 26.77 -31.00 45.30
N SER A 1048 27.67 -31.69 45.98
CA SER A 1048 27.40 -32.97 46.63
C SER A 1048 26.30 -32.90 47.70
N ALA A 1049 26.20 -31.78 48.44
CA ALA A 1049 25.16 -31.55 49.43
C ALA A 1049 23.78 -31.35 48.79
N LEU A 1050 23.71 -30.60 47.69
CA LEU A 1050 22.48 -30.35 46.93
C LEU A 1050 21.94 -31.64 46.32
N GLU A 1051 22.81 -32.48 45.77
CA GLU A 1051 22.44 -33.78 45.20
C GLU A 1051 21.81 -34.72 46.23
N LYS A 1052 22.40 -34.80 47.43
CA LYS A 1052 21.84 -35.59 48.55
C LYS A 1052 20.49 -35.05 49.00
N ALA A 1053 20.33 -33.73 49.07
CA ALA A 1053 19.07 -33.09 49.45
C ALA A 1053 17.96 -33.37 48.43
N ILE A 1054 18.26 -33.29 47.13
CA ILE A 1054 17.32 -33.63 46.03
C ILE A 1054 16.88 -35.10 46.15
N ALA A 1055 17.82 -36.03 46.29
CA ALA A 1055 17.51 -37.44 46.41
C ALA A 1055 16.63 -37.73 47.64
N SER A 1056 16.91 -37.10 48.79
CA SER A 1056 16.11 -37.24 50.01
C SER A 1056 14.70 -36.69 49.85
N ALA A 1057 14.56 -35.51 49.24
CA ALA A 1057 13.25 -34.88 49.01
C ALA A 1057 12.38 -35.69 48.04
N GLN A 1058 12.97 -36.20 46.94
CA GLN A 1058 12.29 -37.06 45.98
C GLN A 1058 11.81 -38.37 46.63
N ALA A 1059 12.65 -39.00 47.47
CA ALA A 1059 12.28 -40.20 48.20
C ALA A 1059 11.12 -39.96 49.18
N GLN A 1060 11.09 -38.79 49.83
CA GLN A 1060 9.99 -38.41 50.73
C GLN A 1060 8.68 -38.18 49.96
N LEU A 1061 8.74 -37.45 48.84
CA LEU A 1061 7.58 -37.16 48.00
C LEU A 1061 6.97 -38.44 47.40
N ALA A 1062 7.80 -39.41 47.02
CA ALA A 1062 7.36 -40.68 46.46
C ALA A 1062 6.55 -41.54 47.45
N LYS A 1063 6.87 -41.46 48.75
CA LYS A 1063 6.17 -42.20 49.81
C LYS A 1063 4.89 -41.53 50.30
N ALA A 1064 4.71 -40.24 50.01
CA ALA A 1064 3.59 -39.46 50.54
C ALA A 1064 2.29 -39.64 49.73
N ALA A 1065 1.17 -39.74 50.44
CA ALA A 1065 -0.18 -39.68 49.89
C ALA A 1065 -0.93 -38.46 50.44
N GLU A 1066 -1.70 -37.78 49.60
CA GLU A 1066 -2.51 -36.63 50.01
C GLU A 1066 -3.96 -37.02 50.34
N GLY A 1067 -4.59 -36.27 51.24
CA GLY A 1067 -6.00 -36.41 51.59
C GLY A 1067 -6.39 -35.54 52.78
N ASP A 1068 -7.52 -35.87 53.39
CA ASP A 1068 -8.18 -35.13 54.48
C ASP A 1068 -8.22 -35.92 55.81
N VAL A 1069 -7.80 -37.18 55.79
CA VAL A 1069 -7.77 -38.09 56.94
C VAL A 1069 -6.35 -38.31 57.46
N ILE A 1070 -6.26 -38.82 58.69
CA ILE A 1070 -4.99 -39.09 59.37
C ILE A 1070 -4.06 -40.00 58.57
N GLY A 1071 -2.76 -39.77 58.70
CA GLY A 1071 -1.71 -40.54 58.04
C GLY A 1071 -1.45 -40.15 56.58
N LYS A 1072 -2.13 -39.12 56.09
CA LYS A 1072 -1.89 -38.48 54.80
C LYS A 1072 -1.34 -37.07 55.00
N TYR A 1073 -0.90 -36.44 53.92
CA TYR A 1073 -0.54 -35.03 53.87
C TYR A 1073 -1.70 -34.19 53.33
N GLU A 1074 -1.78 -32.93 53.73
CA GLU A 1074 -2.78 -31.99 53.20
C GLU A 1074 -2.68 -31.87 51.67
N VAL A 1075 -3.83 -31.79 50.99
CA VAL A 1075 -3.91 -31.65 49.54
C VAL A 1075 -3.16 -30.40 49.06
N GLY A 1076 -2.29 -30.55 48.06
CA GLY A 1076 -1.46 -29.47 47.49
C GLY A 1076 -0.05 -29.40 48.06
N SER A 1077 0.24 -30.04 49.20
CA SER A 1077 1.56 -30.06 49.82
C SER A 1077 2.63 -30.75 48.95
N LYS A 1078 2.26 -31.77 48.18
CA LYS A 1078 3.18 -32.46 47.24
C LYS A 1078 3.59 -31.56 46.08
N ALA A 1079 2.68 -30.73 45.57
CA ALA A 1079 2.97 -29.80 44.49
C ALA A 1079 3.97 -28.73 44.93
N GLU A 1080 3.83 -28.21 46.15
CA GLU A 1080 4.76 -27.24 46.75
C GLU A 1080 6.18 -27.84 46.90
N LEU A 1081 6.28 -29.09 47.39
CA LEU A 1081 7.58 -29.77 47.50
C LEU A 1081 8.20 -30.11 46.13
N GLN A 1082 7.38 -30.51 45.15
CA GLN A 1082 7.86 -30.79 43.78
C GLN A 1082 8.46 -29.55 43.13
N ALA A 1083 7.84 -28.38 43.29
CA ALA A 1083 8.37 -27.12 42.75
C ALA A 1083 9.75 -26.77 43.33
N ALA A 1084 9.97 -27.02 44.63
CA ALA A 1084 11.27 -26.80 45.27
C ALA A 1084 12.34 -27.80 44.76
N ILE A 1085 11.97 -29.05 44.47
CA ILE A 1085 12.85 -30.06 43.88
C ILE A 1085 13.29 -29.62 42.47
N ASP A 1086 12.38 -29.13 41.65
CA ASP A 1086 12.67 -28.72 40.27
C ASP A 1086 13.61 -27.49 40.22
N ALA A 1087 13.40 -26.54 41.14
CA ALA A 1087 14.30 -25.40 41.31
C ALA A 1087 15.73 -25.82 41.71
N ALA A 1088 15.86 -26.79 42.62
CA ALA A 1088 17.15 -27.35 43.03
C ALA A 1088 17.85 -28.12 41.89
N ILE A 1089 17.11 -28.88 41.08
CA ILE A 1089 17.62 -29.59 39.90
C ILE A 1089 18.20 -28.60 38.87
N THR A 1090 17.53 -27.46 38.69
CA THR A 1090 17.99 -26.40 37.77
C THR A 1090 19.35 -25.84 38.20
N VAL A 1091 19.53 -25.53 39.49
CA VAL A 1091 20.82 -25.04 40.02
C VAL A 1091 21.91 -26.11 39.93
N ARG A 1092 21.57 -27.38 40.20
CA ARG A 1092 22.50 -28.51 40.03
C ARG A 1092 22.99 -28.61 38.58
N GLY A 1093 22.12 -28.44 37.59
CA GLY A 1093 22.45 -28.50 36.16
C GLY A 1093 23.23 -27.29 35.62
N ASN A 1094 23.30 -26.19 36.36
CA ASN A 1094 23.98 -24.97 35.90
C ASN A 1094 25.50 -25.04 36.16
N HIS A 1095 26.31 -25.14 35.10
CA HIS A 1095 27.79 -25.16 35.14
C HIS A 1095 28.43 -23.82 35.56
N TYR A 1096 27.64 -22.77 35.73
CA TYR A 1096 28.06 -21.43 36.16
C TYR A 1096 27.58 -21.08 37.57
N ALA A 1097 26.88 -21.99 38.26
CA ALA A 1097 26.39 -21.75 39.61
C ALA A 1097 27.56 -21.58 40.59
N THR A 1098 27.62 -20.42 41.23
CA THR A 1098 28.57 -20.14 42.32
C THR A 1098 28.27 -21.03 43.53
N GLN A 1099 29.26 -21.27 44.38
CA GLN A 1099 29.04 -22.03 45.62
C GLN A 1099 27.91 -21.44 46.47
N ALA A 1100 27.80 -20.11 46.54
CA ALA A 1100 26.74 -19.44 47.28
C ALA A 1100 25.33 -19.75 46.74
N GLN A 1101 25.17 -19.90 45.43
CA GLN A 1101 23.90 -20.27 44.81
C GLN A 1101 23.56 -21.74 45.06
N VAL A 1102 24.56 -22.62 45.05
CA VAL A 1102 24.39 -24.06 45.39
C VAL A 1102 23.98 -24.22 46.86
N ASP A 1103 24.62 -23.50 47.77
CA ASP A 1103 24.31 -23.51 49.20
C ASP A 1103 22.90 -22.97 49.47
N ALA A 1104 22.52 -21.86 48.80
CA ALA A 1104 21.19 -21.28 48.90
C ALA A 1104 20.09 -22.24 48.41
N ALA A 1105 20.31 -22.90 47.26
CA ALA A 1105 19.37 -23.88 46.73
C ALA A 1105 19.21 -25.09 47.66
N THR A 1106 20.30 -25.56 48.26
CA THR A 1106 20.28 -26.65 49.26
C THR A 1106 19.48 -26.24 50.49
N GLY A 1107 19.69 -25.02 50.99
CA GLY A 1107 18.94 -24.47 52.13
C GLY A 1107 17.44 -24.33 51.84
N ALA A 1108 17.08 -23.80 50.67
CA ALA A 1108 15.69 -23.63 50.26
C ALA A 1108 14.96 -24.98 50.13
N LEU A 1109 15.59 -25.99 49.53
CA LEU A 1109 15.00 -27.33 49.42
C LEU A 1109 14.79 -27.98 50.79
N ASN A 1110 15.77 -27.87 51.70
CA ASN A 1110 15.63 -28.40 53.05
C ASN A 1110 14.49 -27.72 53.82
N ALA A 1111 14.31 -26.41 53.66
CA ALA A 1111 13.19 -25.68 54.26
C ALA A 1111 11.83 -26.16 53.71
N ALA A 1112 11.73 -26.36 52.39
CA ALA A 1112 10.53 -26.88 51.75
C ALA A 1112 10.19 -28.30 52.23
N VAL A 1113 11.19 -29.16 52.45
CA VAL A 1113 10.98 -30.49 53.05
C VAL A 1113 10.42 -30.38 54.48
N GLN A 1114 10.93 -29.46 55.30
CA GLN A 1114 10.39 -29.26 56.66
C GLN A 1114 8.95 -28.74 56.63
N GLN A 1115 8.65 -27.81 55.73
CA GLN A 1115 7.28 -27.34 55.52
C GLN A 1115 6.36 -28.48 55.10
N PHE A 1116 6.79 -29.31 54.15
CA PHE A 1116 6.04 -30.49 53.72
C PHE A 1116 5.74 -31.46 54.88
N LEU A 1117 6.75 -31.78 55.68
CA LEU A 1117 6.59 -32.66 56.86
C LEU A 1117 5.60 -32.10 57.88
N SER A 1118 5.53 -30.79 58.03
CA SER A 1118 4.59 -30.13 58.96
C SER A 1118 3.12 -30.26 58.56
N ARG A 1119 2.82 -30.59 57.28
CA ARG A 1119 1.46 -30.75 56.76
C ARG A 1119 0.94 -32.19 56.86
N PHE A 1120 1.56 -33.01 57.69
CA PHE A 1120 1.11 -34.36 58.00
C PHE A 1120 -0.13 -34.33 58.90
N ILE A 1121 -1.18 -35.05 58.51
CA ILE A 1121 -2.46 -35.05 59.22
C ILE A 1121 -2.40 -36.07 60.36
N SER A 1122 -2.44 -35.57 61.60
CA SER A 1122 -2.50 -36.34 62.85
C SER A 1122 -3.53 -35.71 63.80
N LEU A 1123 -4.00 -36.47 64.78
CA LEU A 1123 -4.86 -35.95 65.87
C LEU A 1123 -4.03 -35.38 67.03
N VAL A 1124 -2.72 -35.49 66.95
CA VAL A 1124 -1.77 -34.97 67.91
C VAL A 1124 -0.93 -33.91 67.22
N ASP A 1125 -1.04 -32.68 67.69
CA ASP A 1125 -0.33 -31.55 67.10
C ASP A 1125 1.18 -31.82 66.99
N GLY A 1126 1.72 -31.54 65.80
CA GLY A 1126 3.15 -31.61 65.51
C GLY A 1126 3.70 -33.02 65.23
N GLN A 1127 2.87 -34.05 65.10
CA GLN A 1127 3.35 -35.37 64.69
C GLN A 1127 3.55 -35.46 63.17
N THR A 1128 4.62 -36.12 62.77
CA THR A 1128 4.95 -36.41 61.35
C THR A 1128 4.69 -37.87 60.96
N GLN A 1129 4.12 -38.65 61.87
CA GLN A 1129 3.74 -40.05 61.70
C GLN A 1129 2.60 -40.41 62.65
N ILE A 1130 1.83 -41.44 62.35
CA ILE A 1130 0.76 -41.93 63.24
C ILE A 1130 1.37 -42.76 64.36
N THR A 1131 0.93 -42.52 65.59
CA THR A 1131 1.45 -43.19 66.78
C THR A 1131 0.32 -43.75 67.66
N ILE A 1132 0.70 -44.49 68.69
CA ILE A 1132 -0.27 -44.97 69.70
C ILE A 1132 -1.02 -43.80 70.38
N ARG A 1133 -0.48 -42.58 70.32
CA ARG A 1133 -1.15 -41.38 70.84
C ARG A 1133 -2.39 -41.04 70.02
N ASP A 1134 -2.31 -41.05 68.70
CA ASP A 1134 -3.48 -40.92 67.82
C ASP A 1134 -4.49 -42.02 68.10
N LEU A 1135 -4.02 -43.27 68.16
CA LEU A 1135 -4.90 -44.42 68.43
C LEU A 1135 -5.63 -44.29 69.78
N SER A 1136 -4.96 -43.75 70.79
CA SER A 1136 -5.56 -43.49 72.11
C SER A 1136 -6.62 -42.40 72.08
N ILE A 1137 -6.44 -41.36 71.25
CA ILE A 1137 -7.45 -40.33 71.02
C ILE A 1137 -8.64 -40.96 70.32
N ILE A 1138 -8.44 -41.73 69.25
CA ILE A 1138 -9.52 -42.36 68.48
C ILE A 1138 -10.34 -43.32 69.35
N ALA A 1139 -9.68 -44.10 70.21
CA ALA A 1139 -10.35 -45.04 71.11
C ALA A 1139 -11.31 -44.34 72.09
N LYS A 1140 -11.06 -43.08 72.47
CA LYS A 1140 -11.97 -42.28 73.31
C LYS A 1140 -13.31 -41.99 72.62
N TYR A 1141 -13.34 -41.97 71.28
CA TYR A 1141 -14.51 -41.63 70.47
C TYR A 1141 -15.16 -42.87 69.82
N PHE A 1142 -14.85 -44.08 70.30
CA PHE A 1142 -15.43 -45.32 69.78
C PHE A 1142 -16.97 -45.32 69.86
N GLY A 1143 -17.63 -45.65 68.75
CA GLY A 1143 -19.08 -45.69 68.60
C GLY A 1143 -19.73 -44.35 68.24
N ILE A 1144 -18.95 -43.29 68.00
CA ILE A 1144 -19.45 -41.99 67.54
C ILE A 1144 -19.67 -42.02 66.02
N THR A 1145 -20.78 -41.44 65.57
CA THR A 1145 -21.13 -41.29 64.15
C THR A 1145 -21.06 -39.83 63.70
N LYS A 1146 -21.14 -39.59 62.39
CA LYS A 1146 -21.12 -38.26 61.76
C LYS A 1146 -22.20 -37.28 62.24
N ASP A 1147 -23.26 -37.79 62.86
CA ASP A 1147 -24.38 -36.98 63.37
C ASP A 1147 -24.16 -36.55 64.85
N ASP A 1148 -23.09 -37.01 65.50
CA ASP A 1148 -22.75 -36.63 66.88
C ASP A 1148 -22.12 -35.22 66.94
N PRO A 1149 -22.47 -34.37 67.91
CA PRO A 1149 -21.88 -33.03 68.07
C PRO A 1149 -20.35 -33.01 68.19
N LYS A 1150 -19.73 -34.13 68.61
CA LYS A 1150 -18.27 -34.27 68.74
C LYS A 1150 -17.60 -34.82 67.49
N TRP A 1151 -18.34 -35.11 66.41
CA TRP A 1151 -17.76 -35.66 65.18
C TRP A 1151 -16.63 -34.80 64.63
N SER A 1152 -16.75 -33.47 64.66
CA SER A 1152 -15.71 -32.56 64.17
C SER A 1152 -14.37 -32.71 64.91
N GLU A 1153 -14.38 -33.22 66.15
CA GLU A 1153 -13.15 -33.49 66.91
C GLU A 1153 -12.41 -34.75 66.42
N ILE A 1154 -13.09 -35.64 65.69
CA ILE A 1154 -12.57 -36.95 65.32
C ILE A 1154 -12.76 -37.33 63.84
N ALA A 1155 -13.42 -36.51 63.04
CA ALA A 1155 -13.75 -36.80 61.64
C ALA A 1155 -12.53 -37.20 60.79
N LYS A 1156 -11.36 -36.63 61.08
CA LYS A 1156 -10.09 -36.97 60.41
C LYS A 1156 -9.66 -38.43 60.62
N ALA A 1157 -10.19 -39.12 61.64
CA ALA A 1157 -9.91 -40.52 61.92
C ALA A 1157 -10.72 -41.50 61.07
N ASP A 1158 -11.77 -41.04 60.38
CA ASP A 1158 -12.63 -41.89 59.53
C ASP A 1158 -11.94 -42.26 58.21
N ILE A 1159 -10.88 -43.05 58.32
CA ILE A 1159 -10.07 -43.52 57.19
C ILE A 1159 -10.81 -44.56 56.34
N ILE A 1160 -11.95 -45.08 56.81
CA ILE A 1160 -12.80 -46.05 56.09
C ILE A 1160 -13.91 -45.34 55.33
N GLY A 1161 -14.33 -44.15 55.79
CA GLY A 1161 -15.28 -43.27 55.11
C GLY A 1161 -16.74 -43.69 55.29
N ASP A 1162 -17.06 -44.46 56.33
CA ASP A 1162 -18.44 -44.90 56.61
C ASP A 1162 -19.16 -44.03 57.64
N GLY A 1163 -18.51 -42.97 58.15
CA GLY A 1163 -19.10 -41.99 59.03
C GLY A 1163 -19.29 -42.49 60.46
N GLU A 1164 -18.52 -43.49 60.89
CA GLU A 1164 -18.53 -44.06 62.24
C GLU A 1164 -17.11 -44.43 62.72
N ILE A 1165 -16.77 -44.09 63.98
CA ILE A 1165 -15.52 -44.55 64.60
C ILE A 1165 -15.75 -45.91 65.24
N ASP A 1166 -15.51 -46.98 64.48
CA ASP A 1166 -15.70 -48.35 64.92
C ASP A 1166 -14.39 -49.13 65.08
N ILE A 1167 -14.51 -50.45 65.30
CA ILE A 1167 -13.35 -51.32 65.51
C ILE A 1167 -12.51 -51.47 64.26
N ARG A 1168 -13.10 -51.29 63.07
CA ARG A 1168 -12.38 -51.32 61.79
C ARG A 1168 -11.50 -50.08 61.65
N VAL A 1169 -11.99 -48.90 62.04
CA VAL A 1169 -11.19 -47.66 62.08
C VAL A 1169 -10.00 -47.81 63.03
N LEU A 1170 -10.23 -48.27 64.27
CA LEU A 1170 -9.15 -48.53 65.23
C LEU A 1170 -8.14 -49.58 64.72
N ALA A 1171 -8.61 -50.66 64.11
CA ALA A 1171 -7.75 -51.69 63.55
C ALA A 1171 -6.94 -51.18 62.36
N ALA A 1172 -7.52 -50.33 61.51
CA ALA A 1172 -6.84 -49.75 60.36
C ALA A 1172 -5.75 -48.75 60.81
N VAL A 1173 -6.00 -47.93 61.83
CA VAL A 1173 -4.99 -47.04 62.42
C VAL A 1173 -3.89 -47.82 63.14
N ALA A 1174 -4.24 -48.87 63.89
CA ALA A 1174 -3.25 -49.75 64.50
C ALA A 1174 -2.35 -50.44 63.45
N ARG A 1175 -2.92 -50.81 62.29
CA ARG A 1175 -2.14 -51.34 61.17
C ARG A 1175 -1.21 -50.30 60.57
N MET A 1176 -1.59 -49.02 60.48
CA MET A 1176 -0.69 -47.97 60.00
C MET A 1176 0.56 -47.88 60.90
N ILE A 1177 0.38 -47.89 62.22
CA ILE A 1177 1.49 -47.89 63.19
C ILE A 1177 2.40 -49.11 63.01
N LEU A 1178 1.82 -50.30 62.80
CA LEU A 1178 2.58 -51.54 62.60
C LEU A 1178 3.27 -51.58 61.22
N THR A 1179 2.62 -51.04 60.20
CA THR A 1179 3.16 -50.98 58.83
C THR A 1179 4.37 -50.06 58.79
N ASP A 1180 4.29 -48.90 59.45
CA ASP A 1180 5.42 -47.99 59.61
C ASP A 1180 6.58 -48.64 60.38
N TRP A 1181 6.31 -49.42 61.42
CA TRP A 1181 7.35 -50.19 62.12
C TRP A 1181 8.00 -51.26 61.24
N SER A 1182 7.25 -51.89 60.33
CA SER A 1182 7.79 -52.88 59.39
C SER A 1182 8.54 -52.28 58.19
N ALA A 1183 8.35 -50.97 57.94
CA ALA A 1183 8.98 -50.23 56.85
C ALA A 1183 10.22 -49.43 57.28
N GLN A 1184 10.44 -49.29 58.60
CA GLN A 1184 11.69 -48.82 59.23
C GLN A 1184 12.71 -49.95 59.28
#